data_AF-A0A662BIS5-F1
#
_entry.id   AF-A0A662BIS5-F1
#
_cell.length_a   1.000
_cell.length_b   1.000
_cell.length_c   1.000
_cell.angle_alpha   90.00
_cell.angle_beta   90.00
_cell.angle_gamma   90.00
#
_symmetry.space_group_name_H-M   'P 1'
#
loop_
_entity.id
_entity.type
_entity.pdbx_description
1 polymer ?
#
loop_
_entity_poly.entity_id
_entity_poly.type
_entity_poly.pdbx_seq_one_letter_code
_entity_poly.pdbx_strand_id
1 'polypeptide(L)'
;MTNKNALNEFSQQKAAEFQLKKAEALSYAEQNKLPFLIDNDELLMELMYIDDHGQPQYYITNNSNASASVSTNKVNTGGGYGYSLDGNGMTVHEWDGGAVLSTHQEYSGRVVMGDGVTTTHYHSTHVAGTMIASGVVANAKGMAPSASLRAFDWNSDESEMASEAANGALISNHSYGYGRGWVYNGSSWSWYGNTSISTQEDYLFGFYDSQAQDWDLIAANAPYYLIFKSAGNDRGDGPSNPPYPLDGPYDCVSHAGIAKNVMTVAAVEDVSGGYSTPSSVVMSSFSAWGPADDGRIKPDISANGVSLYSTDNDNNTDYTSLSGTSMATPSAAGSAILLQEHYEDLNGTGNFMLASTLKAVILHSADEAGSNAGPDYSFGWGLMNTLAAADVIADDASLNTIEEITLNAGGNYQRTVTADGTQPLQITIVWTDVPGTPVGASLDPSDPMIINELDLRITQASNTYYPWKLDRNNPSSAATRSGENNVDNVEMVTIDNPVAGTDYTIVVDHDGTLSGGSQVFSLVVTGIGTATPMPPVADFSADNTSPLTGTTVSFTDLSTNGPTGWTWSFSPSTHTYVNGTTSSSQFPQLTFDVAGSYDVTLVATNAHGTDNEVKTAYINASDPLPFSLPWTEDFEGAITTTYTANSASLNGLPDWSYEKTSNGRLRFTAGSSFYLSGSHAATLDADPSGSYSVNYLTSTLNLSSYASSQNLELSFNFMHHGEESHSNDRVWIRGSKTDTWVEIYDLYSNRGTAGVWNYVNQIDIDALLSAAGQSLTTTFQIRFGQEDNYPATSTTASDGFSFDDITIKEIDQSAYIISSFPYSQSWEDGIGLWTQGTSDDFDWSRNSGGTPSSSTGPLSAHDGSWYMFTESSSPRVNGDETHLEATFDFSSLQSPELSFYYHMFGVSIASLHVDIYDGSWHNSVWSATGPQQNAQGDPFEQAIIDMSAYGGQNNIVVRFRGIVGSGAGSTYYSDIAIDLIEVTGSTGPASPVAEFSANTLDIALGGNIQFTDLSTNNPTEWSWVFEGGTPASSTAQNPSVSYNTAGTFTVTLTATNTAGSDVETKTGYITVHIPPVADFSAGSTTIDEGGTVNFTDLSVNNPDAWSWTFEGGNPATSN
;
A
#
# COMPACT_ATOMS: atom_id res chain seq x y z
N MET A 1 0.77 14.76 -15.63
CA MET A 1 0.84 15.68 -16.78
C MET A 1 1.17 17.09 -16.30
N THR A 2 1.92 17.87 -17.09
CA THR A 2 2.59 19.13 -16.65
C THR A 2 2.10 20.36 -17.43
N ASN A 3 2.07 21.55 -16.80
CA ASN A 3 1.52 22.78 -17.40
C ASN A 3 2.51 23.50 -18.33
N LYS A 4 2.27 23.41 -19.64
CA LYS A 4 3.20 23.83 -20.70
C LYS A 4 3.16 25.33 -21.03
N ASN A 5 2.13 26.07 -20.63
CA ASN A 5 1.86 27.39 -21.24
C ASN A 5 2.69 28.55 -20.67
N ALA A 6 2.97 28.56 -19.36
CA ALA A 6 3.79 29.63 -18.75
C ALA A 6 5.25 29.61 -19.25
N LEU A 7 5.79 28.42 -19.52
CA LEU A 7 7.15 28.22 -20.03
C LEU A 7 7.32 28.73 -21.47
N ASN A 8 6.27 28.60 -22.30
CA ASN A 8 6.28 29.07 -23.68
C ASN A 8 6.39 30.61 -23.78
N GLU A 9 5.75 31.38 -22.89
CA GLU A 9 5.81 32.85 -22.92
C GLU A 9 7.18 33.39 -22.47
N PHE A 10 7.81 32.78 -21.45
CA PHE A 10 9.15 33.16 -21.00
C PHE A 10 10.24 32.83 -22.04
N SER A 11 10.13 31.66 -22.68
CA SER A 11 11.04 31.22 -23.75
C SER A 11 11.09 32.22 -24.93
N GLN A 12 9.93 32.69 -25.39
CA GLN A 12 9.85 33.66 -26.48
C GLN A 12 10.52 35.01 -26.15
N GLN A 13 10.54 35.42 -24.89
CA GLN A 13 11.14 36.68 -24.48
C GLN A 13 12.68 36.65 -24.53
N LYS A 14 13.31 35.50 -24.24
CA LYS A 14 14.77 35.35 -24.19
C LYS A 14 15.41 35.03 -25.55
N ALA A 15 14.71 34.31 -26.43
CA ALA A 15 15.17 34.05 -27.78
C ALA A 15 15.47 35.34 -28.58
N ALA A 16 14.67 36.40 -28.38
CA ALA A 16 14.86 37.69 -29.05
C ALA A 16 16.11 38.46 -28.59
N GLU A 17 16.54 38.27 -27.34
CA GLU A 17 17.68 38.98 -26.74
C GLU A 17 19.03 38.41 -27.21
N PHE A 18 19.09 37.10 -27.45
CA PHE A 18 20.26 36.38 -27.97
C PHE A 18 20.56 36.72 -29.45
N GLN A 19 19.52 36.72 -30.29
CA GLN A 19 19.64 37.00 -31.74
C GLN A 19 20.26 38.38 -32.04
N LEU A 20 19.97 39.38 -31.20
CA LEU A 20 20.49 40.74 -31.37
C LEU A 20 22.02 40.80 -31.19
N LYS A 21 22.55 40.11 -30.17
CA LYS A 21 23.98 40.12 -29.82
C LYS A 21 24.84 39.30 -30.79
N LYS A 22 24.33 38.16 -31.28
CA LYS A 22 25.05 37.32 -32.25
C LYS A 22 25.18 38.00 -33.62
N ALA A 23 24.17 38.78 -34.04
CA ALA A 23 24.23 39.57 -35.28
C ALA A 23 25.30 40.67 -35.25
N GLU A 24 25.52 41.31 -34.10
CA GLU A 24 26.56 42.32 -33.91
C GLU A 24 27.98 41.70 -33.98
N ALA A 25 28.17 40.53 -33.36
CA ALA A 25 29.40 39.75 -33.42
C ALA A 25 29.78 39.33 -34.86
N LEU A 26 28.81 38.86 -35.64
CA LEU A 26 28.98 38.48 -37.05
C LEU A 26 29.44 39.67 -37.91
N SER A 27 28.80 40.84 -37.75
CA SER A 27 29.14 42.05 -38.50
C SER A 27 30.54 42.59 -38.17
N TYR A 28 30.96 42.46 -36.90
CA TYR A 28 32.32 42.80 -36.47
C TYR A 28 33.38 41.86 -37.06
N ALA A 29 33.09 40.55 -37.14
CA ALA A 29 33.98 39.55 -37.73
C ALA A 29 34.26 39.82 -39.22
N GLU A 30 33.21 40.10 -40.01
CA GLU A 30 33.35 40.44 -41.43
C GLU A 30 34.19 41.69 -41.67
N GLN A 31 33.96 42.76 -40.89
CA GLN A 31 34.70 44.03 -41.05
C GLN A 31 36.18 43.91 -40.70
N ASN A 32 36.53 43.10 -39.70
CA ASN A 32 37.90 42.95 -39.21
C ASN A 32 38.63 41.71 -39.77
N LYS A 33 37.97 40.91 -40.61
CA LYS A 33 38.49 39.66 -41.20
C LYS A 33 38.96 38.63 -40.17
N LEU A 34 38.22 38.51 -39.07
CA LEU A 34 38.44 37.46 -38.09
C LEU A 34 37.68 36.19 -38.53
N PRO A 35 38.27 34.98 -38.38
CA PRO A 35 37.54 33.75 -38.60
C PRO A 35 36.44 33.60 -37.54
N PHE A 36 35.20 33.38 -38.00
CA PHE A 36 34.03 33.21 -37.13
C PHE A 36 34.05 31.88 -36.36
N LEU A 37 34.56 30.84 -37.03
CA LEU A 37 34.81 29.51 -36.51
C LEU A 37 36.27 29.17 -36.84
N ILE A 38 37.01 28.68 -35.86
CA ILE A 38 38.29 27.98 -36.06
C ILE A 38 38.04 26.53 -35.68
N ASP A 39 38.27 25.66 -36.65
CA ASP A 39 37.99 24.23 -36.60
C ASP A 39 39.20 23.51 -37.23
N ASN A 40 39.86 22.67 -36.44
CA ASN A 40 40.87 21.72 -36.87
C ASN A 40 40.96 20.55 -35.88
N ASP A 41 41.69 19.51 -36.27
CA ASP A 41 41.80 18.20 -35.58
C ASP A 41 42.24 18.25 -34.10
N GLU A 42 42.63 19.41 -33.57
CA GLU A 42 43.05 19.61 -32.16
C GLU A 42 42.34 20.78 -31.44
N LEU A 43 41.48 21.57 -32.11
CA LEU A 43 40.95 22.82 -31.54
C LEU A 43 39.66 23.34 -32.21
N LEU A 44 38.60 23.53 -31.41
CA LEU A 44 37.35 24.21 -31.80
C LEU A 44 37.20 25.56 -31.06
N MET A 45 36.99 26.65 -31.79
CA MET A 45 36.71 27.98 -31.23
C MET A 45 35.67 28.75 -32.05
N GLU A 46 34.63 29.26 -31.39
CA GLU A 46 33.58 30.10 -32.02
C GLU A 46 33.54 31.50 -31.37
N LEU A 47 33.36 32.54 -32.19
CA LEU A 47 33.20 33.93 -31.75
C LEU A 47 31.74 34.21 -31.30
N MET A 48 31.55 34.53 -30.02
CA MET A 48 30.21 34.60 -29.42
C MET A 48 29.64 36.02 -29.31
N TYR A 49 30.43 36.97 -28.80
CA TYR A 49 30.05 38.39 -28.75
C TYR A 49 31.29 39.30 -28.70
N ILE A 50 31.06 40.59 -28.89
CA ILE A 50 32.06 41.63 -28.63
C ILE A 50 31.69 42.27 -27.28
N ASP A 51 32.64 42.38 -26.37
CA ASP A 51 32.38 43.01 -25.07
C ASP A 51 32.33 44.56 -25.17
N ASP A 52 31.92 45.19 -24.06
CA ASP A 52 31.78 46.66 -23.94
C ASP A 52 33.10 47.44 -24.15
N HIS A 53 34.24 46.75 -24.28
CA HIS A 53 35.56 47.33 -24.54
C HIS A 53 36.06 47.05 -25.96
N GLY A 54 35.25 46.40 -26.81
CA GLY A 54 35.54 46.11 -28.20
C GLY A 54 36.42 44.88 -28.41
N GLN A 55 36.54 43.99 -27.42
CA GLN A 55 37.32 42.74 -27.57
C GLN A 55 36.42 41.55 -28.00
N PRO A 56 36.88 40.73 -28.96
CA PRO A 56 36.16 39.55 -29.41
C PRO A 56 36.30 38.39 -28.40
N GLN A 57 35.19 37.84 -27.94
CA GLN A 57 35.15 36.76 -26.94
C GLN A 57 34.89 35.39 -27.61
N TYR A 58 35.81 34.44 -27.40
CA TYR A 58 35.81 33.07 -27.95
C TYR A 58 35.73 32.01 -26.83
N TYR A 59 35.22 30.81 -27.15
CA TYR A 59 35.24 29.62 -26.25
C TYR A 59 36.26 28.54 -26.71
N ILE A 60 36.74 27.68 -25.80
CA ILE A 60 37.78 26.62 -25.99
C ILE A 60 37.54 25.40 -25.05
N THR A 61 37.81 24.16 -25.51
CA THR A 61 37.60 22.80 -24.88
C THR A 61 38.49 22.49 -23.63
N ASN A 62 38.36 21.45 -22.75
CA ASN A 62 37.82 20.06 -22.83
C ASN A 62 37.13 19.45 -21.53
N ASN A 63 36.01 18.72 -21.68
CA ASN A 63 35.50 17.47 -20.99
C ASN A 63 34.84 16.55 -22.04
N SER A 64 34.53 17.13 -23.20
CA SER A 64 34.65 16.52 -24.55
C SER A 64 35.53 15.26 -24.66
N ASN A 65 36.67 15.20 -23.95
CA ASN A 65 37.59 14.07 -23.99
C ASN A 65 37.02 12.78 -23.35
N ALA A 66 36.29 12.91 -22.24
CA ALA A 66 35.61 11.78 -21.61
C ALA A 66 34.49 11.25 -22.52
N SER A 67 33.65 12.16 -23.04
CA SER A 67 32.58 11.80 -23.97
C SER A 67 33.08 11.33 -25.34
N ALA A 68 34.30 11.70 -25.75
CA ALA A 68 34.98 11.14 -26.92
C ALA A 68 35.56 9.75 -26.66
N SER A 69 36.10 9.50 -25.46
CA SER A 69 36.64 8.19 -25.07
C SER A 69 35.57 7.10 -25.15
N VAL A 70 34.34 7.37 -24.69
CA VAL A 70 33.20 6.43 -24.76
C VAL A 70 32.25 6.67 -25.95
N SER A 71 32.66 7.48 -26.93
CA SER A 71 31.87 7.85 -28.12
C SER A 71 30.52 8.56 -27.89
N THR A 72 30.14 8.88 -26.65
CA THR A 72 28.92 9.63 -26.30
C THR A 72 28.79 10.98 -27.02
N ASN A 73 29.92 11.65 -27.29
CA ASN A 73 29.92 12.90 -28.06
C ASN A 73 29.37 12.75 -29.49
N LYS A 74 29.35 11.54 -30.05
CA LYS A 74 28.85 11.24 -31.41
C LYS A 74 27.32 11.11 -31.44
N VAL A 75 26.69 10.72 -30.33
CA VAL A 75 25.24 10.54 -30.23
C VAL A 75 24.51 11.80 -29.73
N ASN A 76 25.17 12.68 -28.97
CA ASN A 76 24.62 13.98 -28.55
C ASN A 76 24.20 14.88 -29.74
N THR A 77 23.36 15.90 -29.48
CA THR A 77 23.00 16.89 -30.51
C THR A 77 24.25 17.56 -31.07
N GLY A 78 24.39 17.51 -32.40
CA GLY A 78 25.56 18.01 -33.11
C GLY A 78 26.71 17.01 -33.28
N GLY A 79 26.62 15.81 -32.70
CA GLY A 79 27.66 14.75 -32.77
C GLY A 79 27.90 14.13 -34.15
N GLY A 80 27.06 14.44 -35.13
CA GLY A 80 27.25 14.10 -36.55
C GLY A 80 26.63 12.79 -37.03
N TYR A 81 26.17 11.91 -36.13
CA TYR A 81 25.60 10.60 -36.47
C TYR A 81 24.06 10.54 -36.47
N GLY A 82 23.39 11.62 -36.07
CA GLY A 82 21.96 11.82 -36.32
C GLY A 82 21.00 11.45 -35.19
N TYR A 83 21.51 10.92 -34.07
CA TYR A 83 20.70 10.51 -32.92
C TYR A 83 20.16 11.70 -32.09
N SER A 84 21.00 12.71 -31.79
CA SER A 84 20.61 13.90 -30.99
C SER A 84 20.15 13.60 -29.55
N LEU A 85 20.79 12.62 -28.90
CA LEU A 85 20.47 12.16 -27.54
C LEU A 85 21.19 13.02 -26.49
N ASP A 86 20.47 13.79 -25.70
CA ASP A 86 21.03 14.66 -24.68
C ASP A 86 20.44 14.40 -23.27
N GLY A 87 19.60 13.38 -23.11
CA GLY A 87 18.93 12.98 -21.88
C GLY A 87 17.64 13.76 -21.60
N ASN A 88 16.95 14.28 -22.61
CA ASN A 88 15.79 15.14 -22.42
C ASN A 88 14.59 14.36 -21.87
N GLY A 89 14.14 14.73 -20.67
CA GLY A 89 13.06 14.04 -19.95
C GLY A 89 13.56 12.89 -19.06
N MET A 90 14.81 12.47 -19.23
CA MET A 90 15.43 11.44 -18.42
C MET A 90 15.84 11.97 -17.03
N THR A 91 15.89 11.07 -16.06
CA THR A 91 16.46 11.33 -14.73
C THR A 91 17.50 10.27 -14.41
N VAL A 92 18.65 10.70 -13.91
CA VAL A 92 19.70 9.83 -13.36
C VAL A 92 19.73 10.01 -11.84
N HIS A 93 20.15 8.97 -11.12
CA HIS A 93 20.27 8.99 -9.67
C HIS A 93 21.73 8.93 -9.21
N GLU A 94 22.06 9.54 -8.07
CA GLU A 94 23.42 9.58 -7.51
C GLU A 94 23.41 9.42 -5.99
N TRP A 95 24.25 8.51 -5.49
CA TRP A 95 24.65 8.44 -4.08
C TRP A 95 26.16 8.71 -3.95
N ASP A 96 26.53 9.64 -3.07
CA ASP A 96 27.93 10.08 -2.90
C ASP A 96 28.21 10.67 -1.49
N GLY A 97 29.38 11.27 -1.24
CA GLY A 97 29.83 11.71 0.09
C GLY A 97 29.16 12.95 0.69
N GLY A 98 28.13 13.50 0.08
CA GLY A 98 27.39 14.68 0.56
C GLY A 98 26.52 15.30 -0.53
N ALA A 99 26.00 16.50 -0.27
CA ALA A 99 25.13 17.16 -1.24
C ALA A 99 25.89 17.65 -2.48
N VAL A 100 25.22 17.61 -3.62
CA VAL A 100 25.66 18.31 -4.84
C VAL A 100 25.43 19.82 -4.65
N LEU A 101 26.35 20.67 -5.11
CA LEU A 101 26.12 22.12 -5.22
C LEU A 101 25.09 22.41 -6.32
N SER A 102 23.80 22.18 -6.04
CA SER A 102 22.68 22.31 -7.00
C SER A 102 22.53 23.70 -7.60
N THR A 103 23.09 24.73 -6.97
CA THR A 103 23.15 26.12 -7.48
C THR A 103 24.28 26.37 -8.49
N HIS A 104 25.14 25.39 -8.76
CA HIS A 104 26.19 25.50 -9.76
C HIS A 104 25.61 25.80 -11.15
N GLN A 105 26.27 26.69 -11.90
CA GLN A 105 25.72 27.22 -13.17
C GLN A 105 25.38 26.14 -14.20
N GLU A 106 26.09 25.01 -14.14
CA GLU A 106 25.89 23.87 -15.04
C GLU A 106 24.55 23.16 -14.88
N TYR A 107 23.88 23.26 -13.73
CA TYR A 107 22.67 22.48 -13.45
C TYR A 107 21.38 23.22 -13.80
N SER A 108 21.36 24.55 -13.71
CA SER A 108 20.15 25.36 -13.97
C SER A 108 18.89 24.88 -13.23
N GLY A 109 19.04 24.30 -12.04
CA GLY A 109 17.94 23.75 -11.24
C GLY A 109 17.54 22.30 -11.53
N ARG A 110 18.28 21.56 -12.36
CA ARG A 110 18.04 20.14 -12.69
C ARG A 110 18.50 19.13 -11.62
N VAL A 111 19.11 19.58 -10.53
CA VAL A 111 19.55 18.74 -9.40
C VAL A 111 18.58 18.88 -8.23
N VAL A 112 18.07 17.77 -7.72
CA VAL A 112 17.20 17.70 -6.54
C VAL A 112 17.81 16.74 -5.50
N MET A 113 18.03 17.21 -4.27
CA MET A 113 18.44 16.34 -3.16
C MET A 113 17.23 15.54 -2.65
N GLY A 114 17.35 14.21 -2.56
CA GLY A 114 16.27 13.31 -2.16
C GLY A 114 16.14 13.07 -0.65
N ASP A 115 17.24 13.25 0.09
CA ASP A 115 17.42 13.02 1.53
C ASP A 115 17.32 14.32 2.38
N GLY A 116 17.34 15.48 1.72
CA GLY A 116 17.39 16.80 2.37
C GLY A 116 18.76 17.22 2.89
N VAL A 117 19.85 16.53 2.52
CA VAL A 117 21.22 16.91 2.91
C VAL A 117 21.61 18.21 2.20
N THR A 118 22.23 19.13 2.96
CA THR A 118 22.56 20.50 2.49
C THR A 118 24.05 20.83 2.53
N THR A 119 24.88 19.97 3.14
CA THR A 119 26.32 20.18 3.21
C THR A 119 26.94 19.72 1.90
N THR A 120 27.33 20.68 1.06
CA THR A 120 27.86 20.36 -0.27
C THR A 120 29.24 19.73 -0.19
N HIS A 121 29.52 18.78 -1.09
CA HIS A 121 30.80 18.09 -1.18
C HIS A 121 31.37 18.16 -2.61
N TYR A 122 32.69 18.30 -2.72
CA TYR A 122 33.40 18.48 -4.00
C TYR A 122 33.23 17.26 -4.91
N HIS A 123 33.38 16.06 -4.34
CA HIS A 123 33.33 14.80 -5.07
C HIS A 123 31.95 14.57 -5.70
N SER A 124 30.89 14.73 -4.92
CA SER A 124 29.48 14.60 -5.35
C SER A 124 29.14 15.67 -6.40
N THR A 125 29.61 16.90 -6.18
CA THR A 125 29.46 17.96 -7.18
C THR A 125 30.20 17.63 -8.49
N HIS A 126 31.34 16.94 -8.45
CA HIS A 126 32.10 16.54 -9.65
C HIS A 126 31.46 15.38 -10.41
N VAL A 127 30.96 14.38 -9.67
CA VAL A 127 30.21 13.21 -10.17
C VAL A 127 28.93 13.66 -10.88
N ALA A 128 28.12 14.49 -10.23
CA ALA A 128 26.92 15.11 -10.81
C ALA A 128 27.19 15.85 -12.12
N GLY A 129 28.26 16.64 -12.17
CA GLY A 129 28.66 17.39 -13.36
C GLY A 129 29.04 16.48 -14.52
N THR A 130 29.74 15.37 -14.23
CA THR A 130 30.16 14.38 -15.23
C THR A 130 28.95 13.75 -15.92
N MET A 131 27.87 13.49 -15.18
CA MET A 131 26.63 12.97 -15.77
C MET A 131 25.84 14.04 -16.51
N ILE A 132 25.53 15.18 -15.87
CA ILE A 132 24.44 16.05 -16.33
C ILE A 132 24.78 17.52 -16.56
N ALA A 133 26.03 17.98 -16.45
CA ALA A 133 26.35 19.39 -16.67
C ALA A 133 25.94 19.89 -18.07
N SER A 134 25.27 21.04 -18.15
CA SER A 134 24.72 21.59 -19.41
C SER A 134 25.78 21.85 -20.49
N GLY A 135 27.03 22.09 -20.08
CA GLY A 135 28.09 22.61 -20.93
C GLY A 135 28.13 24.14 -20.99
N VAL A 136 27.73 24.84 -19.92
CA VAL A 136 27.88 26.31 -19.79
C VAL A 136 29.36 26.70 -19.96
N VAL A 137 30.22 25.96 -19.28
CA VAL A 137 31.59 25.68 -19.70
C VAL A 137 31.50 24.40 -20.52
N ALA A 138 31.77 24.48 -21.83
CA ALA A 138 31.80 23.32 -22.74
C ALA A 138 32.73 22.19 -22.26
N ASN A 139 33.60 22.53 -21.31
CA ASN A 139 34.64 21.71 -20.73
C ASN A 139 34.20 21.03 -19.45
N ALA A 140 32.98 21.24 -18.99
CA ALA A 140 32.37 20.42 -17.96
C ALA A 140 31.17 19.64 -18.51
N LYS A 141 30.74 19.89 -19.78
CA LYS A 141 29.55 19.28 -20.40
C LYS A 141 29.47 17.78 -20.08
N GLY A 142 28.45 17.41 -19.34
CA GLY A 142 28.19 16.03 -18.95
C GLY A 142 27.73 15.20 -20.14
N MET A 143 27.67 13.89 -19.92
CA MET A 143 27.26 12.91 -20.93
C MET A 143 25.81 13.13 -21.40
N ALA A 144 24.90 13.38 -20.45
CA ALA A 144 23.48 13.66 -20.65
C ALA A 144 23.16 15.10 -20.20
N PRO A 145 23.54 16.13 -20.98
CA PRO A 145 23.50 17.55 -20.57
C PRO A 145 22.09 18.10 -20.32
N SER A 146 21.03 17.40 -20.73
CA SER A 146 19.62 17.78 -20.54
C SER A 146 18.90 16.93 -19.48
N ALA A 147 19.51 15.84 -18.98
CA ALA A 147 18.89 14.99 -17.97
C ALA A 147 18.74 15.68 -16.61
N SER A 148 17.77 15.26 -15.82
CA SER A 148 17.67 15.66 -14.41
C SER A 148 18.50 14.73 -13.52
N LEU A 149 18.89 15.20 -12.34
CA LEU A 149 19.61 14.42 -11.34
C LEU A 149 18.82 14.41 -10.03
N ARG A 150 18.58 13.21 -9.50
CA ARG A 150 18.20 13.05 -8.10
C ARG A 150 19.41 12.56 -7.31
N ALA A 151 19.88 13.39 -6.37
CA ALA A 151 21.10 13.15 -5.62
C ALA A 151 20.81 12.89 -4.15
N PHE A 152 21.68 12.12 -3.51
CA PHE A 152 21.63 11.68 -2.12
C PHE A 152 23.06 11.60 -1.57
N ASP A 153 23.23 11.74 -0.26
CA ASP A 153 24.44 11.26 0.39
C ASP A 153 24.39 9.72 0.59
N TRP A 154 25.53 9.09 0.86
CA TRP A 154 25.65 7.62 0.94
C TRP A 154 24.97 7.00 2.18
N ASN A 155 24.29 7.77 3.03
CA ASN A 155 23.67 7.23 4.25
C ASN A 155 22.29 6.66 3.93
N SER A 156 22.03 5.42 4.34
CA SER A 156 20.76 4.71 4.04
C SER A 156 20.57 4.34 2.57
N ASP A 157 21.64 4.42 1.78
CA ASP A 157 21.76 4.07 0.36
C ASP A 157 20.89 2.87 -0.05
N GLU A 158 21.03 1.68 0.56
CA GLU A 158 20.24 0.52 0.16
C GLU A 158 18.71 0.73 0.29
N SER A 159 18.27 1.51 1.29
CA SER A 159 16.86 1.84 1.52
C SER A 159 16.34 2.91 0.57
N GLU A 160 17.16 3.91 0.26
CA GLU A 160 16.79 5.00 -0.64
C GLU A 160 16.79 4.52 -2.09
N MET A 161 17.83 3.78 -2.49
CA MET A 161 17.92 3.12 -3.78
C MET A 161 16.71 2.21 -4.05
N ALA A 162 16.30 1.39 -3.08
CA ALA A 162 15.10 0.56 -3.21
C ALA A 162 13.81 1.40 -3.39
N SER A 163 13.69 2.53 -2.67
CA SER A 163 12.58 3.48 -2.83
C SER A 163 12.59 4.13 -4.22
N GLU A 164 13.75 4.49 -4.75
CA GLU A 164 13.86 5.13 -6.06
C GLU A 164 13.57 4.18 -7.21
N ALA A 165 14.10 2.97 -7.14
CA ALA A 165 13.77 1.89 -8.06
C ALA A 165 12.25 1.62 -8.09
N ALA A 166 11.59 1.58 -6.93
CA ALA A 166 10.14 1.41 -6.82
C ALA A 166 9.33 2.60 -7.39
N ASN A 167 9.92 3.81 -7.48
CA ASN A 167 9.33 4.99 -8.10
C ASN A 167 9.71 5.14 -9.59
N GLY A 168 10.29 4.12 -10.22
CA GLY A 168 10.63 4.11 -11.64
C GLY A 168 11.98 4.72 -12.00
N ALA A 169 12.95 4.72 -11.08
CA ALA A 169 14.34 5.00 -11.44
C ALA A 169 14.87 3.96 -12.45
N LEU A 170 15.63 4.43 -13.44
CA LEU A 170 16.20 3.57 -14.50
C LEU A 170 17.70 3.32 -14.31
N ILE A 171 18.44 4.33 -13.84
CA ILE A 171 19.91 4.28 -13.72
C ILE A 171 20.35 5.06 -12.50
N SER A 172 21.28 4.49 -11.74
CA SER A 172 22.00 5.18 -10.66
C SER A 172 23.51 5.08 -10.79
N ASN A 173 24.20 6.02 -10.15
CA ASN A 173 25.64 6.06 -9.99
C ASN A 173 26.03 6.01 -8.50
N HIS A 174 26.89 5.06 -8.13
CA HIS A 174 27.41 4.89 -6.77
C HIS A 174 28.94 4.94 -6.79
N SER A 175 29.49 6.15 -6.55
CA SER A 175 30.91 6.48 -6.75
C SER A 175 31.80 6.34 -5.51
N TYR A 176 31.33 5.67 -4.46
CA TYR A 176 32.01 5.47 -3.16
C TYR A 176 32.29 3.98 -2.87
N GLY A 177 32.93 3.69 -1.73
CA GLY A 177 33.14 2.34 -1.23
C GLY A 177 33.78 2.38 0.16
N TYR A 178 33.87 1.23 0.82
CA TYR A 178 34.62 1.13 2.08
C TYR A 178 36.12 1.01 1.82
N GLY A 179 36.93 1.66 2.66
CA GLY A 179 38.35 1.39 2.71
C GLY A 179 38.62 -0.05 3.16
N ARG A 180 39.22 -0.84 2.28
CA ARG A 180 39.73 -2.20 2.52
C ARG A 180 41.27 -2.18 2.52
N GLY A 181 41.92 -3.31 2.79
CA GLY A 181 43.36 -3.45 2.61
C GLY A 181 44.21 -2.33 3.25
N TRP A 182 44.97 -1.61 2.42
CA TRP A 182 45.73 -0.41 2.77
C TRP A 182 44.99 0.89 2.46
N VAL A 183 44.57 1.60 3.49
CA VAL A 183 43.94 2.93 3.34
C VAL A 183 44.93 4.05 3.66
N TYR A 184 45.07 5.03 2.76
CA TYR A 184 45.83 6.26 3.00
C TYR A 184 44.95 7.42 3.49
N ASN A 185 45.15 7.85 4.74
CA ASN A 185 44.35 8.92 5.36
C ASN A 185 44.85 10.35 5.05
N GLY A 186 45.64 10.55 3.99
CA GLY A 186 46.28 11.83 3.70
C GLY A 186 47.57 12.13 4.48
N SER A 187 47.95 11.30 5.46
CA SER A 187 49.21 11.44 6.23
C SER A 187 49.96 10.13 6.48
N SER A 188 49.25 9.01 6.56
CA SER A 188 49.81 7.70 6.87
C SER A 188 48.96 6.58 6.28
N TRP A 189 49.63 5.53 5.80
CA TRP A 189 48.98 4.26 5.48
C TRP A 189 48.55 3.53 6.75
N SER A 190 47.39 2.87 6.70
CA SER A 190 46.87 2.02 7.77
C SER A 190 46.23 0.78 7.16
N TRP A 191 46.45 -0.38 7.79
CA TRP A 191 45.88 -1.65 7.35
C TRP A 191 44.52 -1.85 8.00
N TYR A 192 43.49 -2.01 7.19
CA TYR A 192 42.09 -2.22 7.59
C TYR A 192 41.69 -3.70 7.51
N GLY A 193 42.45 -4.52 6.77
CA GLY A 193 42.09 -5.91 6.51
C GLY A 193 42.16 -6.86 7.69
N ASN A 194 41.33 -7.90 7.66
CA ASN A 194 41.16 -8.80 8.80
C ASN A 194 42.27 -9.86 8.94
N THR A 195 43.34 -9.48 9.63
CA THR A 195 44.51 -10.34 9.97
C THR A 195 44.20 -11.64 10.72
N SER A 196 42.98 -11.84 11.23
CA SER A 196 42.56 -13.12 11.84
C SER A 196 42.07 -14.15 10.82
N ILE A 197 41.72 -13.71 9.61
CA ILE A 197 41.32 -14.55 8.47
C ILE A 197 42.52 -14.73 7.53
N SER A 198 43.12 -13.63 7.06
CA SER A 198 44.29 -13.64 6.18
C SER A 198 45.29 -12.56 6.55
N THR A 199 46.58 -12.88 6.43
CA THR A 199 47.68 -11.88 6.48
C THR A 199 48.32 -11.64 5.11
N GLN A 200 47.74 -12.21 4.05
CA GLN A 200 48.19 -12.03 2.67
C GLN A 200 47.37 -10.95 1.95
N GLU A 201 46.10 -10.80 2.32
CA GLU A 201 45.08 -10.01 1.63
C GLU A 201 44.02 -9.59 2.66
N ASP A 202 43.19 -8.59 2.35
CA ASP A 202 41.89 -8.45 3.01
C ASP A 202 40.85 -9.31 2.29
N TYR A 203 40.24 -10.26 3.00
CA TYR A 203 39.27 -11.23 2.46
C TYR A 203 37.96 -10.63 1.91
N LEU A 204 37.87 -9.30 1.80
CA LEU A 204 36.72 -8.54 1.33
C LEU A 204 36.97 -7.83 -0.01
N PHE A 205 38.17 -7.98 -0.58
CA PHE A 205 38.32 -7.98 -2.03
C PHE A 205 37.78 -9.30 -2.58
N GLY A 206 37.19 -9.27 -3.79
CA GLY A 206 36.63 -10.44 -4.48
C GLY A 206 35.31 -10.97 -3.90
N PHE A 207 35.12 -10.80 -2.60
CA PHE A 207 34.13 -11.49 -1.79
C PHE A 207 32.71 -10.97 -1.95
N TYR A 208 31.79 -11.89 -2.23
CA TYR A 208 30.36 -11.64 -2.27
C TYR A 208 29.80 -11.65 -0.83
N ASP A 209 29.72 -10.47 -0.22
CA ASP A 209 29.17 -10.27 1.12
C ASP A 209 27.64 -10.05 1.11
N SER A 210 27.06 -9.78 2.28
CA SER A 210 25.62 -9.51 2.39
C SER A 210 25.16 -8.24 1.68
N GLN A 211 26.03 -7.24 1.45
CA GLN A 211 25.63 -6.05 0.71
C GLN A 211 25.65 -6.29 -0.79
N ALA A 212 26.59 -7.09 -1.31
CA ALA A 212 26.50 -7.60 -2.67
C ALA A 212 25.19 -8.39 -2.88
N GLN A 213 24.77 -9.17 -1.87
CA GLN A 213 23.47 -9.86 -1.86
C GLN A 213 22.27 -8.89 -1.85
N ASP A 214 22.30 -7.86 -1.01
CA ASP A 214 21.21 -6.86 -0.92
C ASP A 214 21.06 -6.05 -2.22
N TRP A 215 22.16 -5.72 -2.90
CA TRP A 215 22.12 -5.02 -4.19
C TRP A 215 21.62 -5.90 -5.33
N ASP A 216 22.02 -7.19 -5.36
CA ASP A 216 21.43 -8.15 -6.29
C ASP A 216 19.93 -8.33 -6.03
N LEU A 217 19.48 -8.27 -4.76
CA LEU A 217 18.07 -8.34 -4.38
C LEU A 217 17.29 -7.12 -4.86
N ILE A 218 17.85 -5.91 -4.71
CA ILE A 218 17.23 -4.68 -5.22
C ILE A 218 17.07 -4.76 -6.74
N ALA A 219 18.14 -5.11 -7.47
CA ALA A 219 18.09 -5.24 -8.93
C ALA A 219 17.10 -6.33 -9.39
N ALA A 220 17.06 -7.48 -8.71
CA ALA A 220 16.11 -8.57 -9.02
C ALA A 220 14.64 -8.19 -8.80
N ASN A 221 14.35 -7.22 -7.93
CA ASN A 221 12.99 -6.69 -7.73
C ASN A 221 12.70 -5.44 -8.59
N ALA A 222 13.69 -4.87 -9.27
CA ALA A 222 13.59 -3.66 -10.07
C ALA A 222 14.05 -3.90 -11.52
N PRO A 223 13.23 -4.58 -12.35
CA PRO A 223 13.67 -5.15 -13.63
C PRO A 223 14.17 -4.15 -14.67
N TYR A 224 13.83 -2.85 -14.55
CA TYR A 224 14.28 -1.77 -15.45
C TYR A 224 15.44 -0.93 -14.88
N TYR A 225 15.90 -1.21 -13.66
CA TYR A 225 16.86 -0.38 -12.93
C TYR A 225 18.28 -0.97 -12.97
N LEU A 226 19.20 -0.29 -13.65
CA LEU A 226 20.61 -0.69 -13.72
C LEU A 226 21.49 0.19 -12.83
N ILE A 227 22.10 -0.44 -11.82
CA ILE A 227 22.95 0.20 -10.83
C ILE A 227 24.39 0.26 -11.35
N PHE A 228 25.00 1.45 -11.48
CA PHE A 228 26.41 1.61 -11.84
C PHE A 228 27.25 1.82 -10.58
N LYS A 229 28.31 1.02 -10.43
CA LYS A 229 29.16 0.98 -9.23
C LYS A 229 30.64 1.15 -9.57
N SER A 230 31.33 2.03 -8.86
CA SER A 230 32.79 2.17 -9.01
C SER A 230 33.53 0.89 -8.58
N ALA A 231 34.51 0.46 -9.39
CA ALA A 231 35.25 -0.78 -9.10
C ALA A 231 36.14 -0.70 -7.84
N GLY A 232 36.65 0.49 -7.50
CA GLY A 232 37.66 0.69 -6.44
C GLY A 232 38.94 1.32 -6.99
N ASN A 233 39.76 1.89 -6.11
CA ASN A 233 41.00 2.61 -6.48
C ASN A 233 42.25 2.04 -5.77
N ASP A 234 42.10 0.89 -5.15
CA ASP A 234 42.99 0.32 -4.13
C ASP A 234 44.17 -0.46 -4.75
N ARG A 235 44.22 -0.59 -6.09
CA ARG A 235 45.15 -1.51 -6.77
C ARG A 235 46.61 -1.03 -6.64
N GLY A 236 47.40 -1.79 -5.87
CA GLY A 236 48.81 -1.54 -5.61
C GLY A 236 49.08 -0.65 -4.39
N ASP A 237 48.05 -0.36 -3.59
CA ASP A 237 48.17 0.53 -2.44
C ASP A 237 48.97 -0.06 -1.26
N GLY A 238 49.58 0.84 -0.50
CA GLY A 238 50.35 0.51 0.70
C GLY A 238 51.68 1.26 0.86
N PRO A 239 52.30 1.20 2.06
CA PRO A 239 53.54 1.90 2.37
C PRO A 239 54.77 1.22 1.72
N SER A 240 55.84 1.98 1.46
CA SER A 240 57.04 1.49 0.75
C SER A 240 57.85 0.36 1.41
N ASN A 241 57.51 -0.03 2.65
CA ASN A 241 58.01 -1.23 3.33
C ASN A 241 56.83 -1.81 4.15
N PRO A 242 55.90 -2.53 3.50
CA PRO A 242 54.63 -2.87 4.14
C PRO A 242 54.76 -4.13 5.01
N PRO A 243 54.12 -4.19 6.19
CA PRO A 243 54.08 -5.37 7.05
C PRO A 243 53.14 -6.49 6.55
N TYR A 244 52.26 -6.16 5.62
CA TYR A 244 51.39 -7.05 4.84
C TYR A 244 51.71 -6.82 3.34
N PRO A 245 51.24 -7.65 2.39
CA PRO A 245 51.37 -7.35 0.97
C PRO A 245 50.76 -5.99 0.60
N LEU A 246 51.12 -5.47 -0.59
CA LEU A 246 50.35 -4.40 -1.23
C LEU A 246 49.07 -5.01 -1.78
N ASP A 247 48.01 -4.22 -1.89
CA ASP A 247 46.73 -4.73 -2.38
C ASP A 247 46.83 -5.10 -3.87
N GLY A 248 46.39 -6.30 -4.24
CA GLY A 248 46.35 -6.76 -5.63
C GLY A 248 47.66 -7.28 -6.25
N PRO A 249 47.81 -7.24 -7.60
CA PRO A 249 47.10 -6.37 -8.54
C PRO A 249 45.77 -6.91 -9.11
N TYR A 250 45.49 -8.20 -8.92
CA TYR A 250 44.17 -8.80 -9.18
C TYR A 250 43.48 -9.00 -7.84
N ASP A 251 42.16 -9.19 -7.86
CA ASP A 251 41.35 -9.34 -6.66
C ASP A 251 41.40 -8.08 -5.78
N CYS A 252 40.84 -6.99 -6.30
CA CYS A 252 40.78 -5.67 -5.64
C CYS A 252 39.40 -5.00 -5.71
N VAL A 253 38.46 -5.56 -6.49
CA VAL A 253 37.08 -5.08 -6.48
C VAL A 253 36.44 -5.54 -5.17
N SER A 254 35.76 -4.66 -4.45
CA SER A 254 35.18 -4.97 -3.13
C SER A 254 33.74 -4.51 -2.99
N HIS A 255 33.10 -4.93 -1.90
CA HIS A 255 31.78 -4.43 -1.47
C HIS A 255 30.75 -4.65 -2.60
N ALA A 256 29.76 -3.77 -2.77
CA ALA A 256 28.75 -3.88 -3.82
C ALA A 256 29.30 -3.96 -5.26
N GLY A 257 30.59 -3.66 -5.51
CA GLY A 257 31.21 -3.87 -6.82
C GLY A 257 31.29 -5.33 -7.27
N ILE A 258 31.07 -6.28 -6.36
CA ILE A 258 31.07 -7.72 -6.60
C ILE A 258 29.65 -8.28 -6.90
N ALA A 259 28.58 -7.50 -6.74
CA ALA A 259 27.22 -7.92 -7.08
C ALA A 259 27.09 -8.35 -8.57
N LYS A 260 26.23 -9.33 -8.88
CA LYS A 260 26.05 -9.87 -10.25
C LYS A 260 25.29 -8.90 -11.16
N ASN A 261 24.29 -8.23 -10.60
CA ASN A 261 23.28 -7.48 -11.34
C ASN A 261 23.66 -6.00 -11.57
N VAL A 262 24.76 -5.54 -10.97
CA VAL A 262 25.29 -4.17 -11.16
C VAL A 262 26.19 -4.08 -12.39
N MET A 263 26.43 -2.85 -12.87
CA MET A 263 27.49 -2.51 -13.82
C MET A 263 28.70 -1.95 -13.06
N THR A 264 29.73 -2.77 -12.83
CA THR A 264 30.96 -2.36 -12.15
C THR A 264 31.94 -1.72 -13.13
N VAL A 265 32.39 -0.49 -12.86
CA VAL A 265 33.12 0.34 -13.85
C VAL A 265 34.59 0.58 -13.49
N ALA A 266 35.49 0.20 -14.40
CA ALA A 266 36.92 0.44 -14.36
C ALA A 266 37.30 1.85 -14.86
N ALA A 267 38.41 2.40 -14.38
CA ALA A 267 38.96 3.67 -14.85
C ALA A 267 40.13 3.48 -15.82
N VAL A 268 39.98 3.97 -17.05
CA VAL A 268 41.06 4.10 -18.03
C VAL A 268 41.51 5.56 -18.16
N GLU A 269 42.72 5.73 -18.68
CA GLU A 269 43.27 7.01 -19.14
C GLU A 269 42.43 7.60 -20.29
N ASP A 270 42.63 8.89 -20.57
CA ASP A 270 41.96 9.58 -21.68
C ASP A 270 42.37 9.02 -23.05
N VAL A 271 41.40 8.54 -23.82
CA VAL A 271 41.61 8.01 -25.18
C VAL A 271 41.55 9.18 -26.17
N SER A 272 42.59 10.01 -26.12
CA SER A 272 42.72 11.24 -26.92
C SER A 272 42.60 10.96 -28.42
N GLY A 273 41.58 11.56 -29.06
CA GLY A 273 41.20 11.31 -30.45
C GLY A 273 40.12 10.23 -30.66
N GLY A 274 39.68 9.57 -29.59
CA GLY A 274 38.74 8.45 -29.62
C GLY A 274 39.42 7.10 -29.90
N TYR A 275 38.65 6.02 -29.72
CA TYR A 275 39.15 4.66 -29.93
C TYR A 275 39.69 4.43 -31.35
N SER A 276 40.80 3.68 -31.44
CA SER A 276 41.43 3.31 -32.72
C SER A 276 41.95 1.87 -32.77
N THR A 277 42.41 1.34 -31.63
CA THR A 277 42.90 -0.04 -31.44
C THR A 277 42.79 -0.42 -29.97
N PRO A 278 42.84 -1.72 -29.59
CA PRO A 278 42.82 -2.10 -28.17
C PRO A 278 43.95 -1.47 -27.35
N SER A 279 45.12 -1.26 -27.98
CA SER A 279 46.26 -0.56 -27.37
C SER A 279 46.10 0.96 -27.18
N SER A 280 45.04 1.57 -27.70
CA SER A 280 44.70 2.97 -27.39
C SER A 280 43.97 3.13 -26.05
N VAL A 281 43.41 2.04 -25.52
CA VAL A 281 42.81 1.99 -24.19
C VAL A 281 43.89 1.66 -23.17
N VAL A 282 44.25 2.63 -22.32
CA VAL A 282 45.32 2.46 -21.31
C VAL A 282 44.68 2.43 -19.93
N MET A 283 44.85 1.31 -19.21
CA MET A 283 44.36 1.16 -17.84
C MET A 283 45.03 2.16 -16.89
N SER A 284 44.24 2.81 -16.03
CA SER A 284 44.80 3.75 -15.03
C SER A 284 45.71 3.02 -14.03
N SER A 285 46.55 3.77 -13.32
CA SER A 285 47.46 3.17 -12.34
C SER A 285 46.78 2.55 -11.11
N PHE A 286 45.53 2.91 -10.83
CA PHE A 286 44.84 2.66 -9.55
C PHE A 286 43.58 1.78 -9.65
N SER A 287 42.94 1.66 -10.83
CA SER A 287 41.64 0.98 -10.94
C SER A 287 41.70 -0.45 -10.41
N ALA A 288 40.82 -0.80 -9.48
CA ALA A 288 40.65 -2.16 -9.00
C ALA A 288 40.36 -3.12 -10.16
N TRP A 289 40.92 -4.33 -10.07
CA TRP A 289 40.74 -5.44 -11.00
C TRP A 289 40.07 -6.61 -10.28
N GLY A 290 39.32 -7.43 -11.02
CA GLY A 290 38.83 -8.70 -10.50
C GLY A 290 39.93 -9.76 -10.42
N PRO A 291 39.59 -11.06 -10.32
CA PRO A 291 38.23 -11.62 -10.43
C PRO A 291 37.33 -11.24 -9.24
N ALA A 292 36.05 -11.61 -9.30
CA ALA A 292 35.34 -11.93 -8.07
C ALA A 292 35.84 -13.27 -7.52
N ASP A 293 35.67 -13.54 -6.22
CA ASP A 293 36.13 -14.77 -5.58
C ASP A 293 35.62 -16.04 -6.27
N ASP A 294 34.36 -16.05 -6.67
CA ASP A 294 33.76 -17.17 -7.39
C ASP A 294 34.20 -17.29 -8.86
N GLY A 295 35.00 -16.35 -9.35
CA GLY A 295 35.66 -16.35 -10.65
C GLY A 295 34.98 -15.49 -11.72
N ARG A 296 33.88 -14.80 -11.37
CA ARG A 296 33.15 -13.88 -12.26
C ARG A 296 34.03 -12.74 -12.77
N ILE A 297 33.70 -12.28 -13.98
CA ILE A 297 34.32 -11.12 -14.64
C ILE A 297 33.91 -9.84 -13.89
N LYS A 298 34.87 -9.24 -13.20
CA LYS A 298 34.78 -7.88 -12.67
C LYS A 298 36.09 -7.13 -12.97
N PRO A 299 36.06 -5.80 -13.19
CA PRO A 299 34.87 -4.97 -13.48
C PRO A 299 34.12 -5.46 -14.74
N ASP A 300 32.88 -5.03 -14.95
CA ASP A 300 32.11 -5.42 -16.14
C ASP A 300 32.56 -4.62 -17.38
N ILE A 301 32.87 -3.34 -17.21
CA ILE A 301 33.19 -2.42 -18.31
C ILE A 301 34.21 -1.36 -17.86
N SER A 302 34.93 -0.76 -18.82
CA SER A 302 35.82 0.39 -18.60
C SER A 302 35.25 1.69 -19.15
N ALA A 303 35.56 2.81 -18.49
CA ALA A 303 35.31 4.17 -18.99
C ALA A 303 36.43 5.14 -18.57
N ASN A 304 36.53 6.30 -19.22
CA ASN A 304 37.53 7.32 -18.87
C ASN A 304 37.29 7.82 -17.43
N GLY A 305 38.32 7.70 -16.58
CA GLY A 305 38.29 8.13 -15.19
C GLY A 305 39.57 8.82 -14.72
N VAL A 306 40.40 9.36 -15.63
CA VAL A 306 41.67 10.02 -15.27
C VAL A 306 41.72 11.46 -15.78
N SER A 307 42.07 12.37 -14.88
CA SER A 307 42.12 13.83 -15.12
C SER A 307 40.82 14.44 -15.67
N LEU A 308 39.69 13.84 -15.31
CA LEU A 308 38.36 14.20 -15.78
C LEU A 308 37.97 15.59 -15.23
N TYR A 309 37.73 16.57 -16.09
CA TYR A 309 37.35 17.92 -15.69
C TYR A 309 35.84 18.01 -15.53
N SER A 310 35.38 18.48 -14.38
CA SER A 310 33.96 18.67 -14.07
C SER A 310 33.79 19.78 -13.03
N THR A 311 32.55 20.02 -12.61
CA THR A 311 32.17 21.01 -11.62
C THR A 311 32.77 20.76 -10.24
N ASP A 312 33.08 21.82 -9.50
CA ASP A 312 33.57 21.78 -8.12
C ASP A 312 32.63 22.59 -7.20
N ASN A 313 32.80 22.50 -5.87
CA ASN A 313 31.85 23.02 -4.89
C ASN A 313 32.26 24.32 -4.16
N ASP A 314 33.45 24.88 -4.44
CA ASP A 314 33.92 26.13 -3.81
C ASP A 314 33.00 27.34 -4.14
N ASN A 315 32.41 27.37 -5.35
CA ASN A 315 31.43 28.37 -5.77
C ASN A 315 30.63 27.91 -7.02
N ASN A 316 29.56 28.64 -7.38
CA ASN A 316 28.67 28.29 -8.51
C ASN A 316 29.31 28.36 -9.92
N THR A 317 30.61 28.67 -10.03
CA THR A 317 31.35 28.76 -11.29
C THR A 317 32.68 28.01 -11.25
N ASP A 318 32.82 27.07 -10.32
CA ASP A 318 34.08 26.38 -10.03
C ASP A 318 34.19 25.02 -10.69
N TYR A 319 35.42 24.62 -11.02
CA TYR A 319 35.69 23.41 -11.77
C TYR A 319 37.08 22.86 -11.45
N THR A 320 37.21 21.54 -11.43
CA THR A 320 38.45 20.84 -11.11
C THR A 320 38.60 19.56 -11.93
N SER A 321 39.81 19.00 -11.93
CA SER A 321 40.11 17.71 -12.56
C SER A 321 40.39 16.66 -11.50
N LEU A 322 39.55 15.62 -11.42
CA LEU A 322 39.71 14.49 -10.52
C LEU A 322 40.10 13.22 -11.29
N SER A 323 40.55 12.19 -10.56
CA SER A 323 40.88 10.88 -11.11
C SER A 323 40.40 9.80 -10.14
N GLY A 324 39.75 8.76 -10.67
CA GLY A 324 39.19 7.66 -9.89
C GLY A 324 38.20 6.84 -10.72
N THR A 325 37.92 5.61 -10.30
CA THR A 325 36.74 4.85 -10.77
C THR A 325 35.45 5.61 -10.47
N SER A 326 35.45 6.44 -9.44
CA SER A 326 34.43 7.45 -9.12
C SER A 326 34.15 8.47 -10.22
N MET A 327 35.08 8.69 -11.17
CA MET A 327 34.89 9.55 -12.36
C MET A 327 34.52 8.72 -13.60
N ALA A 328 34.98 7.48 -13.69
CA ALA A 328 34.60 6.55 -14.76
C ALA A 328 33.14 6.09 -14.66
N THR A 329 32.66 5.82 -13.44
CA THR A 329 31.27 5.38 -13.18
C THR A 329 30.22 6.38 -13.68
N PRO A 330 30.29 7.70 -13.38
CA PRO A 330 29.33 8.67 -13.90
C PRO A 330 29.49 8.91 -15.40
N SER A 331 30.69 8.74 -15.95
CA SER A 331 30.93 8.76 -17.39
C SER A 331 30.15 7.63 -18.10
N ALA A 332 30.12 6.42 -17.51
CA ALA A 332 29.32 5.31 -18.00
C ALA A 332 27.80 5.50 -17.75
N ALA A 333 27.39 5.82 -16.52
CA ALA A 333 25.98 5.96 -16.12
C ALA A 333 25.26 7.08 -16.91
N GLY A 334 25.90 8.26 -17.01
CA GLY A 334 25.39 9.39 -17.78
C GLY A 334 25.40 9.14 -19.31
N SER A 335 26.16 8.16 -19.79
CA SER A 335 26.11 7.74 -21.20
C SER A 335 25.02 6.68 -21.43
N ALA A 336 24.81 5.78 -20.46
CA ALA A 336 23.81 4.73 -20.53
C ALA A 336 22.37 5.25 -20.50
N ILE A 337 22.10 6.39 -19.84
CA ILE A 337 20.76 7.00 -19.83
C ILE A 337 20.32 7.47 -21.23
N LEU A 338 21.26 7.82 -22.10
CA LEU A 338 21.00 8.16 -23.50
C LEU A 338 20.53 6.94 -24.31
N LEU A 339 20.93 5.73 -23.92
CA LEU A 339 20.47 4.50 -24.57
C LEU A 339 19.01 4.20 -24.20
N GLN A 340 18.61 4.53 -22.97
CA GLN A 340 17.20 4.48 -22.56
C GLN A 340 16.36 5.58 -23.25
N GLU A 341 16.88 6.81 -23.38
CA GLU A 341 16.25 7.87 -24.20
C GLU A 341 16.05 7.39 -25.65
N HIS A 342 17.08 6.76 -26.24
CA HIS A 342 16.99 6.27 -27.62
C HIS A 342 15.98 5.15 -27.79
N TYR A 343 15.94 4.21 -26.85
CA TYR A 343 14.98 3.11 -26.88
C TYR A 343 13.55 3.62 -26.70
N GLU A 344 13.32 4.60 -25.82
CA GLU A 344 12.03 5.27 -25.64
C GLU A 344 11.60 6.03 -26.92
N ASP A 345 12.52 6.75 -27.58
CA ASP A 345 12.27 7.48 -28.82
C ASP A 345 11.82 6.56 -29.98
N LEU A 346 12.31 5.31 -30.01
CA LEU A 346 11.94 4.31 -31.02
C LEU A 346 10.68 3.49 -30.66
N ASN A 347 10.52 3.12 -29.38
CA ASN A 347 9.49 2.19 -28.92
C ASN A 347 8.28 2.87 -28.26
N GLY A 348 8.34 4.17 -28.01
CA GLY A 348 7.25 4.98 -27.47
C GLY A 348 7.45 5.39 -26.01
N THR A 349 6.88 6.54 -25.65
CA THR A 349 7.04 7.18 -24.33
C THR A 349 6.71 6.25 -23.17
N GLY A 350 7.64 6.10 -22.23
CA GLY A 350 7.56 5.20 -21.07
C GLY A 350 8.01 3.77 -21.31
N ASN A 351 8.38 3.37 -22.54
CA ASN A 351 8.92 2.05 -22.84
C ASN A 351 10.45 2.08 -22.74
N PHE A 352 11.01 1.33 -21.80
CA PHE A 352 12.44 1.25 -21.51
C PHE A 352 12.93 -0.20 -21.58
N MET A 353 14.21 -0.39 -21.88
CA MET A 353 14.88 -1.69 -21.83
C MET A 353 14.95 -2.20 -20.39
N LEU A 354 14.86 -3.52 -20.18
CA LEU A 354 15.25 -4.15 -18.91
C LEU A 354 16.70 -3.78 -18.54
N ALA A 355 17.02 -3.80 -17.25
CA ALA A 355 18.38 -3.59 -16.75
C ALA A 355 19.38 -4.59 -17.35
N SER A 356 18.96 -5.86 -17.51
CA SER A 356 19.72 -6.90 -18.19
C SER A 356 19.92 -6.58 -19.68
N THR A 357 18.94 -5.96 -20.35
CA THR A 357 19.02 -5.57 -21.76
C THR A 357 19.96 -4.38 -21.95
N LEU A 358 19.84 -3.34 -21.13
CA LEU A 358 20.77 -2.22 -21.13
C LEU A 358 22.21 -2.69 -20.84
N LYS A 359 22.40 -3.59 -19.86
CA LYS A 359 23.70 -4.22 -19.58
C LYS A 359 24.18 -5.04 -20.79
N ALA A 360 23.32 -5.85 -21.41
CA ALA A 360 23.66 -6.64 -22.60
C ALA A 360 24.14 -5.77 -23.77
N VAL A 361 23.40 -4.72 -24.12
CA VAL A 361 23.75 -3.81 -25.23
C VAL A 361 25.11 -3.14 -24.96
N ILE A 362 25.32 -2.60 -23.75
CA ILE A 362 26.58 -1.92 -23.39
C ILE A 362 27.79 -2.86 -23.48
N LEU A 363 27.66 -4.09 -22.97
CA LEU A 363 28.77 -5.07 -22.99
C LEU A 363 28.97 -5.67 -24.39
N HIS A 364 27.90 -5.87 -25.16
CA HIS A 364 27.97 -6.36 -26.53
C HIS A 364 28.61 -5.35 -27.48
N SER A 365 28.41 -4.05 -27.26
CA SER A 365 28.93 -2.99 -28.13
C SER A 365 30.30 -2.44 -27.71
N ALA A 366 30.94 -3.01 -26.68
CA ALA A 366 32.19 -2.52 -26.13
C ALA A 366 33.35 -2.57 -27.14
N ASP A 367 34.19 -1.55 -27.13
CA ASP A 367 35.46 -1.54 -27.88
C ASP A 367 36.48 -2.42 -27.15
N GLU A 368 36.99 -3.44 -27.83
CA GLU A 368 38.05 -4.37 -27.36
C GLU A 368 39.24 -3.63 -26.73
N ALA A 369 39.73 -4.10 -25.59
CA ALA A 369 40.74 -3.39 -24.79
C ALA A 369 41.78 -4.36 -24.17
N GLY A 370 42.99 -3.85 -23.94
CA GLY A 370 44.07 -4.66 -23.36
C GLY A 370 44.93 -5.39 -24.41
N SER A 371 45.49 -6.54 -24.02
CA SER A 371 46.55 -7.23 -24.78
C SER A 371 46.18 -8.62 -25.32
N ASN A 372 45.08 -9.18 -24.81
CA ASN A 372 44.44 -10.38 -25.31
C ASN A 372 43.11 -9.98 -25.97
N ALA A 373 42.44 -10.91 -26.65
CA ALA A 373 41.10 -10.67 -27.19
C ALA A 373 40.06 -11.37 -26.32
N GLY A 374 38.87 -10.78 -26.23
CA GLY A 374 37.83 -11.17 -25.27
C GLY A 374 38.06 -10.55 -23.89
N PRO A 375 37.17 -10.81 -22.93
CA PRO A 375 37.17 -10.15 -21.62
C PRO A 375 38.44 -10.46 -20.82
N ASP A 376 38.83 -9.53 -19.95
CA ASP A 376 39.84 -9.76 -18.90
C ASP A 376 39.44 -9.11 -17.57
N TYR A 377 40.06 -9.53 -16.47
CA TYR A 377 39.74 -9.01 -15.13
C TYR A 377 40.24 -7.56 -14.89
N SER A 378 40.84 -6.92 -15.89
CA SER A 378 41.33 -5.54 -15.80
C SER A 378 40.40 -4.52 -16.49
N PHE A 379 40.02 -4.79 -17.75
CA PHE A 379 39.13 -3.92 -18.53
C PHE A 379 37.66 -4.38 -18.51
N GLY A 380 37.38 -5.59 -18.01
CA GLY A 380 36.07 -6.22 -18.14
C GLY A 380 35.85 -6.71 -19.57
N TRP A 381 34.68 -6.43 -20.13
CA TRP A 381 34.34 -6.70 -21.53
C TRP A 381 34.92 -5.67 -22.53
N GLY A 382 35.54 -4.59 -22.06
CA GLY A 382 36.20 -3.59 -22.90
C GLY A 382 35.95 -2.16 -22.47
N LEU A 383 36.17 -1.21 -23.38
CA LEU A 383 35.81 0.20 -23.23
C LEU A 383 34.37 0.43 -23.69
N MET A 384 33.56 1.10 -22.88
CA MET A 384 32.18 1.44 -23.26
C MET A 384 32.14 2.26 -24.56
N ASN A 385 31.31 1.87 -25.52
CA ASN A 385 31.09 2.61 -26.77
C ASN A 385 29.60 2.86 -26.99
N THR A 386 29.16 4.06 -26.59
CA THR A 386 27.76 4.50 -26.61
C THR A 386 27.19 4.62 -28.02
N LEU A 387 28.04 4.89 -29.04
CA LEU A 387 27.58 4.95 -30.43
C LEU A 387 27.23 3.55 -30.94
N ALA A 388 28.11 2.57 -30.74
CA ALA A 388 27.85 1.19 -31.16
C ALA A 388 26.63 0.61 -30.42
N ALA A 389 26.41 0.98 -29.14
CA ALA A 389 25.20 0.61 -28.41
C ALA A 389 23.93 1.22 -29.03
N ALA A 390 23.96 2.49 -29.41
CA ALA A 390 22.84 3.15 -30.08
C ALA A 390 22.55 2.54 -31.46
N ASP A 391 23.58 2.21 -32.25
CA ASP A 391 23.44 1.54 -33.54
C ASP A 391 22.76 0.16 -33.40
N VAL A 392 23.10 -0.63 -32.36
CA VAL A 392 22.44 -1.92 -32.05
C VAL A 392 20.94 -1.74 -31.75
N ILE A 393 20.58 -0.70 -31.00
CA ILE A 393 19.18 -0.36 -30.66
C ILE A 393 18.42 0.11 -31.92
N ALA A 394 19.06 0.92 -32.78
CA ALA A 394 18.46 1.42 -34.01
C ALA A 394 18.17 0.33 -35.06
N ASP A 395 19.08 -0.66 -35.18
CA ASP A 395 18.93 -1.78 -36.11
C ASP A 395 17.83 -2.78 -35.68
N ASP A 396 17.45 -2.80 -34.39
CA ASP A 396 16.53 -3.78 -33.80
C ASP A 396 15.19 -3.87 -34.53
N ALA A 397 14.57 -2.72 -34.80
CA ALA A 397 13.28 -2.64 -35.50
C ALA A 397 13.29 -3.28 -36.92
N SER A 398 14.46 -3.59 -37.47
CA SER A 398 14.63 -4.23 -38.77
C SER A 398 15.26 -5.63 -38.73
N LEU A 399 16.04 -5.95 -37.69
CA LEU A 399 16.83 -7.18 -37.58
C LEU A 399 16.53 -8.01 -36.32
N ASN A 400 15.66 -7.55 -35.41
CA ASN A 400 15.41 -8.17 -34.10
C ASN A 400 16.74 -8.41 -33.36
N THR A 401 17.58 -7.38 -33.28
CA THR A 401 18.91 -7.48 -32.66
C THR A 401 18.79 -7.68 -31.15
N ILE A 402 17.68 -7.26 -30.53
CA ILE A 402 17.39 -7.34 -29.10
C ILE A 402 16.15 -8.21 -28.87
N GLU A 403 16.21 -9.14 -27.92
CA GLU A 403 15.03 -9.88 -27.43
C GLU A 403 15.06 -10.01 -25.90
N GLU A 404 13.89 -9.94 -25.27
CA GLU A 404 13.70 -10.16 -23.83
C GLU A 404 12.84 -11.43 -23.67
N ILE A 405 13.42 -12.50 -23.11
CA ILE A 405 12.93 -13.87 -23.25
C ILE A 405 12.78 -14.54 -21.90
N THR A 406 11.60 -15.12 -21.61
CA THR A 406 11.38 -15.96 -20.42
C THR A 406 11.74 -17.42 -20.72
N LEU A 407 12.83 -17.92 -20.15
CA LEU A 407 13.16 -19.34 -20.14
C LEU A 407 12.47 -20.04 -18.97
N ASN A 408 11.57 -20.96 -19.25
CA ASN A 408 10.91 -21.79 -18.24
C ASN A 408 11.77 -22.99 -17.83
N ALA A 409 11.58 -23.53 -16.62
CA ALA A 409 12.30 -24.71 -16.15
C ALA A 409 12.07 -25.94 -17.06
N GLY A 410 13.17 -26.58 -17.48
CA GLY A 410 13.20 -27.63 -18.50
C GLY A 410 13.05 -27.12 -19.94
N GLY A 411 13.04 -25.80 -20.13
CA GLY A 411 12.93 -25.13 -21.42
C GLY A 411 14.27 -25.04 -22.16
N ASN A 412 14.16 -24.74 -23.45
CA ASN A 412 15.29 -24.52 -24.35
C ASN A 412 14.83 -23.53 -25.44
N TYR A 413 15.47 -22.38 -25.52
CA TYR A 413 15.25 -21.37 -26.54
C TYR A 413 16.18 -21.63 -27.74
N GLN A 414 15.64 -21.53 -28.95
CA GLN A 414 16.43 -21.63 -30.19
C GLN A 414 16.01 -20.57 -31.20
N ARG A 415 17.00 -19.84 -31.73
CA ARG A 415 16.82 -18.88 -32.83
C ARG A 415 17.87 -19.12 -33.89
N THR A 416 17.43 -19.20 -35.16
CA THR A 416 18.35 -19.24 -36.30
C THR A 416 18.55 -17.86 -36.86
N VAL A 417 19.81 -17.48 -37.07
CA VAL A 417 20.22 -16.21 -37.69
C VAL A 417 21.14 -16.47 -38.87
N THR A 418 21.00 -15.66 -39.93
CA THR A 418 21.83 -15.79 -41.14
C THR A 418 22.91 -14.70 -41.13
N ALA A 419 24.17 -15.12 -41.08
CA ALA A 419 25.29 -14.17 -40.96
C ALA A 419 25.48 -13.31 -42.22
N ASP A 420 25.83 -12.03 -42.04
CA ASP A 420 26.17 -11.13 -43.17
C ASP A 420 27.55 -11.45 -43.77
N GLY A 421 28.50 -11.94 -42.94
CA GLY A 421 29.87 -12.28 -43.33
C GLY A 421 30.77 -11.09 -43.69
N THR A 422 30.39 -9.89 -43.26
CA THR A 422 31.11 -8.62 -43.39
C THR A 422 31.77 -8.18 -42.07
N GLN A 423 31.20 -8.60 -40.94
CA GLN A 423 31.69 -8.38 -39.58
C GLN A 423 31.60 -9.69 -38.75
N PRO A 424 32.21 -9.77 -37.55
CA PRO A 424 32.02 -10.91 -36.65
C PRO A 424 30.53 -11.12 -36.34
N LEU A 425 30.11 -12.39 -36.21
CA LEU A 425 28.78 -12.72 -35.70
C LEU A 425 28.92 -12.82 -34.18
N GLN A 426 28.26 -11.92 -33.46
CA GLN A 426 28.33 -11.87 -32.01
C GLN A 426 26.94 -12.06 -31.41
N ILE A 427 26.89 -12.85 -30.33
CA ILE A 427 25.68 -13.12 -29.56
C ILE A 427 26.03 -12.95 -28.08
N THR A 428 25.24 -12.15 -27.36
CA THR A 428 25.35 -11.99 -25.90
C THR A 428 24.03 -12.34 -25.25
N ILE A 429 24.05 -13.09 -24.15
CA ILE A 429 22.94 -13.14 -23.19
C ILE A 429 23.35 -12.51 -21.87
N VAL A 430 22.40 -11.82 -21.22
CA VAL A 430 22.54 -11.30 -19.86
C VAL A 430 21.23 -11.53 -19.12
N TRP A 431 21.32 -11.87 -17.83
CA TRP A 431 20.13 -11.95 -16.98
C TRP A 431 20.38 -11.31 -15.62
N THR A 432 19.32 -10.71 -15.07
CA THR A 432 19.27 -10.33 -13.66
C THR A 432 19.01 -11.60 -12.87
N ASP A 433 20.06 -12.14 -12.25
CA ASP A 433 19.99 -13.40 -11.49
C ASP A 433 19.44 -13.14 -10.08
N VAL A 434 18.83 -14.15 -9.47
CA VAL A 434 18.38 -14.05 -8.07
C VAL A 434 19.59 -13.99 -7.13
N PRO A 435 19.49 -13.39 -5.93
CA PRO A 435 20.65 -13.17 -5.07
C PRO A 435 21.39 -14.46 -4.71
N GLY A 436 22.72 -14.44 -4.82
CA GLY A 436 23.61 -15.50 -4.34
C GLY A 436 23.49 -15.69 -2.82
N THR A 437 24.07 -16.78 -2.28
CA THR A 437 24.15 -17.01 -0.84
C THR A 437 25.59 -16.76 -0.35
N PRO A 438 25.85 -15.66 0.38
CA PRO A 438 27.17 -15.37 0.94
C PRO A 438 27.70 -16.54 1.78
N VAL A 439 28.95 -16.92 1.53
CA VAL A 439 29.63 -17.97 2.29
C VAL A 439 30.19 -17.44 3.61
N GLY A 440 30.69 -18.36 4.46
CA GLY A 440 31.40 -17.96 5.67
C GLY A 440 32.70 -17.23 5.36
N ALA A 441 32.99 -16.16 6.11
CA ALA A 441 34.18 -15.33 5.98
C ALA A 441 35.47 -16.16 5.87
N SER A 442 36.07 -16.14 4.68
CA SER A 442 37.27 -16.88 4.30
C SER A 442 37.97 -16.17 3.15
N LEU A 443 39.25 -16.46 2.96
CA LEU A 443 40.04 -15.95 1.85
C LEU A 443 39.74 -16.75 0.57
N ASP A 444 39.44 -16.04 -0.51
CA ASP A 444 39.26 -16.50 -1.89
C ASP A 444 38.28 -17.69 -2.13
N PRO A 445 37.10 -17.79 -1.47
CA PRO A 445 36.14 -18.89 -1.64
C PRO A 445 35.80 -19.17 -3.11
N SER A 446 35.56 -20.43 -3.46
CA SER A 446 35.32 -20.86 -4.84
C SER A 446 33.86 -21.24 -5.14
N ASP A 447 32.96 -20.98 -4.21
CA ASP A 447 31.55 -21.35 -4.33
C ASP A 447 30.86 -20.38 -5.32
N PRO A 448 30.25 -20.87 -6.42
CA PRO A 448 29.57 -20.01 -7.40
C PRO A 448 28.45 -19.19 -6.76
N MET A 449 28.41 -17.88 -7.03
CA MET A 449 27.31 -17.02 -6.57
C MET A 449 26.14 -16.98 -7.56
N ILE A 450 26.33 -17.49 -8.79
CA ILE A 450 25.24 -17.72 -9.75
C ILE A 450 24.23 -18.73 -9.18
N ILE A 451 22.94 -18.48 -9.38
CA ILE A 451 21.85 -19.35 -8.91
C ILE A 451 21.07 -19.92 -10.09
N ASN A 452 20.61 -19.06 -11.01
CA ASN A 452 20.03 -19.47 -12.28
C ASN A 452 21.15 -19.51 -13.33
N GLU A 453 21.74 -20.67 -13.55
CA GLU A 453 22.77 -20.92 -14.58
C GLU A 453 22.10 -21.07 -15.95
N LEU A 454 22.42 -20.18 -16.91
CA LEU A 454 21.95 -20.26 -18.30
C LEU A 454 23.14 -20.55 -19.23
N ASP A 455 22.91 -21.37 -20.26
CA ASP A 455 23.96 -21.90 -21.14
C ASP A 455 23.74 -21.51 -22.61
N LEU A 456 24.47 -20.51 -23.07
CA LEU A 456 24.55 -20.07 -24.46
C LEU A 456 25.51 -20.94 -25.27
N ARG A 457 25.03 -21.45 -26.40
CA ARG A 457 25.89 -22.03 -27.43
C ARG A 457 25.36 -21.74 -28.82
N ILE A 458 26.28 -21.52 -29.76
CA ILE A 458 25.93 -21.35 -31.18
C ILE A 458 26.28 -22.63 -31.92
N THR A 459 25.34 -23.17 -32.68
CA THR A 459 25.53 -24.39 -33.47
C THR A 459 25.48 -24.10 -34.95
N GLN A 460 26.40 -24.71 -35.71
CA GLN A 460 26.48 -24.59 -37.16
C GLN A 460 26.91 -25.94 -37.74
N ALA A 461 25.96 -26.67 -38.33
CA ALA A 461 26.12 -28.05 -38.79
C ALA A 461 26.68 -29.01 -37.71
N SER A 462 27.99 -29.25 -37.68
CA SER A 462 28.68 -30.09 -36.68
C SER A 462 29.62 -29.30 -35.76
N ASN A 463 29.64 -27.98 -35.87
CA ASN A 463 30.43 -27.08 -35.05
C ASN A 463 29.56 -26.53 -33.91
N THR A 464 30.14 -26.46 -32.71
CA THR A 464 29.57 -25.74 -31.56
C THR A 464 30.56 -24.65 -31.17
N TYR A 465 30.07 -23.44 -30.93
CA TYR A 465 30.83 -22.31 -30.43
C TYR A 465 30.35 -22.00 -29.02
N TYR A 466 31.31 -21.82 -28.12
CA TYR A 466 31.11 -21.61 -26.69
C TYR A 466 31.47 -20.17 -26.29
N PRO A 467 30.92 -19.67 -25.17
CA PRO A 467 31.14 -18.30 -24.73
C PRO A 467 32.58 -18.09 -24.24
N TRP A 468 32.94 -16.81 -24.08
CA TRP A 468 34.19 -16.42 -23.45
C TRP A 468 34.20 -16.78 -21.96
N LYS A 469 35.32 -17.34 -21.48
CA LYS A 469 35.54 -17.74 -20.08
C LYS A 469 36.97 -17.48 -19.63
N LEU A 470 37.14 -16.88 -18.45
CA LEU A 470 38.43 -16.66 -17.78
C LEU A 470 38.76 -17.77 -16.77
N ASP A 471 40.02 -17.81 -16.31
CA ASP A 471 40.49 -18.70 -15.25
C ASP A 471 40.95 -17.87 -14.04
N ARG A 472 40.14 -17.88 -12.97
CA ARG A 472 40.45 -17.18 -11.71
C ARG A 472 41.78 -17.60 -11.06
N ASN A 473 42.27 -18.81 -11.34
CA ASN A 473 43.54 -19.31 -10.79
C ASN A 473 44.76 -18.75 -11.54
N ASN A 474 44.56 -18.21 -12.74
CA ASN A 474 45.59 -17.63 -13.59
C ASN A 474 45.08 -16.31 -14.21
N PRO A 475 44.72 -15.29 -13.39
CA PRO A 475 43.88 -14.16 -13.80
C PRO A 475 44.50 -13.20 -14.84
N SER A 476 45.78 -13.40 -15.19
CA SER A 476 46.46 -12.68 -16.29
C SER A 476 46.45 -13.45 -17.63
N SER A 477 45.81 -14.62 -17.69
CA SER A 477 45.67 -15.43 -18.90
C SER A 477 44.58 -14.89 -19.81
N ALA A 478 44.75 -15.05 -21.12
CA ALA A 478 43.70 -14.74 -22.10
C ALA A 478 42.44 -15.58 -21.86
N ALA A 479 41.26 -15.00 -22.11
CA ALA A 479 40.00 -15.73 -22.11
C ALA A 479 40.00 -16.88 -23.15
N THR A 480 39.20 -17.90 -22.85
CA THR A 480 39.04 -19.11 -23.67
C THR A 480 37.61 -19.23 -24.20
N ARG A 481 37.41 -20.00 -25.27
CA ARG A 481 36.11 -20.34 -25.87
C ARG A 481 35.92 -21.85 -26.00
N SER A 482 36.21 -22.58 -24.91
CA SER A 482 36.36 -24.05 -24.93
C SER A 482 35.27 -24.85 -24.19
N GLY A 483 34.29 -24.19 -23.57
CA GLY A 483 33.17 -24.78 -22.84
C GLY A 483 32.24 -23.70 -22.27
N GLU A 484 31.15 -24.09 -21.60
CA GLU A 484 30.17 -23.18 -20.98
C GLU A 484 30.80 -22.24 -19.92
N ASN A 485 30.17 -21.09 -19.62
CA ASN A 485 30.59 -20.15 -18.58
C ASN A 485 29.66 -20.21 -17.33
N ASN A 486 29.89 -21.25 -16.54
CA ASN A 486 29.16 -21.63 -15.31
C ASN A 486 29.30 -20.68 -14.10
N VAL A 487 29.69 -19.41 -14.28
CA VAL A 487 29.85 -18.45 -13.16
C VAL A 487 29.27 -17.06 -13.44
N ASP A 488 29.36 -16.55 -14.67
CA ASP A 488 28.89 -15.21 -15.02
C ASP A 488 27.40 -15.21 -15.39
N ASN A 489 26.66 -14.17 -15.00
CA ASN A 489 25.32 -13.86 -15.51
C ASN A 489 25.35 -13.08 -16.85
N VAL A 490 26.47 -13.19 -17.55
CA VAL A 490 26.78 -12.58 -18.86
C VAL A 490 27.56 -13.61 -19.66
N GLU A 491 26.96 -14.12 -20.74
CA GLU A 491 27.67 -15.01 -21.67
C GLU A 491 27.71 -14.39 -23.07
N MET A 492 28.88 -14.40 -23.69
CA MET A 492 29.08 -13.85 -25.03
C MET A 492 29.83 -14.84 -25.93
N VAL A 493 29.24 -15.16 -27.08
CA VAL A 493 29.87 -15.94 -28.16
C VAL A 493 30.20 -15.02 -29.33
N THR A 494 31.49 -14.86 -29.61
CA THR A 494 31.98 -14.21 -30.83
C THR A 494 32.42 -15.26 -31.85
N ILE A 495 31.96 -15.15 -33.10
CA ILE A 495 32.42 -15.92 -34.25
C ILE A 495 33.15 -14.96 -35.21
N ASP A 496 34.48 -14.92 -35.09
CA ASP A 496 35.35 -13.89 -35.66
C ASP A 496 35.25 -13.71 -37.18
N ASN A 497 34.89 -14.79 -37.90
CA ASN A 497 34.83 -14.83 -39.37
C ASN A 497 33.64 -15.71 -39.80
N PRO A 498 32.39 -15.23 -39.69
CA PRO A 498 31.22 -16.02 -40.01
C PRO A 498 31.05 -16.14 -41.54
N VAL A 499 30.46 -17.23 -42.01
CA VAL A 499 30.30 -17.46 -43.46
C VAL A 499 29.05 -16.74 -43.95
N ALA A 500 29.22 -15.73 -44.81
CA ALA A 500 28.11 -14.97 -45.41
C ALA A 500 26.98 -15.87 -45.96
N GLY A 501 25.74 -15.57 -45.59
CA GLY A 501 24.57 -16.34 -46.03
C GLY A 501 24.46 -17.75 -45.42
N THR A 502 25.20 -18.04 -44.34
CA THR A 502 25.10 -19.30 -43.60
C THR A 502 24.27 -19.11 -42.34
N ASP A 503 23.43 -20.10 -42.06
CA ASP A 503 22.58 -20.15 -40.88
C ASP A 503 23.37 -20.67 -39.66
N TYR A 504 23.24 -19.94 -38.56
CA TYR A 504 23.76 -20.28 -37.24
C TYR A 504 22.57 -20.35 -36.27
N THR A 505 22.48 -21.40 -35.47
CA THR A 505 21.40 -21.56 -34.48
C THR A 505 21.95 -21.22 -33.10
N ILE A 506 21.47 -20.10 -32.57
CA ILE A 506 21.55 -19.72 -31.16
C ILE A 506 20.75 -20.73 -30.36
N VAL A 507 21.34 -21.28 -29.30
CA VAL A 507 20.68 -22.16 -28.34
C VAL A 507 20.96 -21.61 -26.95
N VAL A 508 19.91 -21.41 -26.16
CA VAL A 508 19.99 -21.07 -24.74
C VAL A 508 19.14 -22.06 -23.98
N ASP A 509 19.75 -22.85 -23.11
CA ASP A 509 19.04 -23.61 -22.07
C ASP A 509 19.68 -23.31 -20.71
N HIS A 510 19.54 -24.22 -19.75
CA HIS A 510 19.98 -24.03 -18.38
C HIS A 510 20.32 -25.39 -17.77
N ASP A 511 21.30 -25.41 -16.88
CA ASP A 511 21.56 -26.56 -16.02
C ASP A 511 20.70 -26.51 -14.74
N GLY A 512 20.55 -27.67 -14.08
CA GLY A 512 19.88 -27.77 -12.78
C GLY A 512 18.38 -27.38 -12.77
N THR A 513 18.01 -26.35 -12.00
CA THR A 513 16.62 -25.94 -11.78
C THR A 513 16.55 -24.44 -11.52
N LEU A 514 15.82 -23.71 -12.36
CA LEU A 514 15.62 -22.27 -12.22
C LEU A 514 14.83 -21.95 -10.94
N SER A 515 15.44 -21.19 -10.05
CA SER A 515 14.79 -20.56 -8.90
C SER A 515 13.67 -19.62 -9.40
N GLY A 516 12.48 -19.74 -8.82
CA GLY A 516 11.26 -19.08 -9.33
C GLY A 516 10.52 -19.87 -10.43
N GLY A 517 11.12 -20.91 -11.00
CA GLY A 517 10.52 -21.74 -12.06
C GLY A 517 10.74 -21.24 -13.49
N SER A 518 11.24 -20.01 -13.64
CA SER A 518 11.66 -19.40 -14.90
C SER A 518 12.71 -18.30 -14.65
N GLN A 519 13.48 -17.96 -15.68
CA GLN A 519 14.41 -16.84 -15.68
C GLN A 519 14.19 -16.00 -16.94
N VAL A 520 14.07 -14.68 -16.79
CA VAL A 520 14.09 -13.75 -17.93
C VAL A 520 15.55 -13.48 -18.30
N PHE A 521 15.89 -13.59 -19.58
CA PHE A 521 17.20 -13.20 -20.11
C PHE A 521 17.04 -12.29 -21.32
N SER A 522 17.98 -11.38 -21.48
CA SER A 522 18.10 -10.47 -22.61
C SER A 522 19.11 -11.03 -23.60
N LEU A 523 18.76 -11.07 -24.88
CA LEU A 523 19.59 -11.55 -25.98
C LEU A 523 19.93 -10.39 -26.92
N VAL A 524 21.22 -10.22 -27.24
CA VAL A 524 21.70 -9.22 -28.20
C VAL A 524 22.52 -9.89 -29.32
N VAL A 525 22.23 -9.57 -30.58
CA VAL A 525 22.81 -10.21 -31.77
C VAL A 525 23.23 -9.18 -32.83
N THR A 526 24.47 -9.29 -33.32
CA THR A 526 25.00 -8.50 -34.45
C THR A 526 25.75 -9.39 -35.47
N GLY A 527 26.07 -8.85 -36.65
CA GLY A 527 26.70 -9.62 -37.73
C GLY A 527 25.74 -10.44 -38.60
N ILE A 528 24.47 -10.03 -38.66
CA ILE A 528 23.39 -10.75 -39.32
C ILE A 528 22.82 -9.96 -40.50
N GLY A 529 22.56 -10.64 -41.62
CA GLY A 529 22.00 -10.02 -42.84
C GLY A 529 20.48 -10.09 -42.92
N THR A 530 19.88 -11.04 -42.20
CA THR A 530 18.44 -11.22 -42.01
C THR A 530 18.19 -12.01 -40.72
N ALA A 531 17.24 -11.57 -39.90
CA ALA A 531 16.54 -12.46 -38.97
C ALA A 531 15.30 -13.05 -39.64
N THR A 532 14.94 -14.28 -39.30
CA THR A 532 13.65 -14.86 -39.68
C THR A 532 12.52 -14.15 -38.92
N PRO A 533 11.54 -13.52 -39.59
CA PRO A 533 10.44 -12.85 -38.91
C PRO A 533 9.64 -13.82 -38.04
N MET A 534 9.39 -13.44 -36.78
CA MET A 534 8.71 -14.27 -35.80
C MET A 534 7.22 -13.88 -35.64
N PRO A 535 6.34 -14.82 -35.25
CA PRO A 535 5.04 -14.45 -34.69
C PRO A 535 5.23 -13.62 -33.40
N PRO A 536 4.19 -12.94 -32.90
CA PRO A 536 4.23 -12.27 -31.60
C PRO A 536 4.64 -13.25 -30.50
N VAL A 537 5.18 -12.74 -29.40
CA VAL A 537 5.10 -13.44 -28.11
C VAL A 537 4.12 -12.62 -27.27
N ALA A 538 3.04 -13.23 -26.81
CA ALA A 538 2.00 -12.52 -26.08
C ALA A 538 2.42 -12.29 -24.63
N ASP A 539 2.20 -11.09 -24.10
CA ASP A 539 2.23 -10.82 -22.65
C ASP A 539 1.39 -9.59 -22.30
N PHE A 540 1.00 -9.46 -21.02
CA PHE A 540 0.21 -8.34 -20.51
C PHE A 540 0.35 -8.13 -18.99
N SER A 541 -0.02 -6.93 -18.55
CA SER A 541 -0.23 -6.61 -17.13
C SER A 541 -1.60 -5.94 -16.88
N ALA A 542 -1.97 -5.80 -15.61
CA ALA A 542 -3.15 -5.05 -15.15
C ALA A 542 -2.75 -4.06 -14.04
N ASP A 543 -3.43 -2.91 -13.97
CA ASP A 543 -3.23 -1.90 -12.94
C ASP A 543 -3.70 -2.35 -11.54
N ASN A 544 -4.68 -3.26 -11.45
CA ASN A 544 -5.16 -3.85 -10.21
C ASN A 544 -5.55 -5.34 -10.38
N THR A 545 -4.85 -6.22 -9.67
CA THR A 545 -5.11 -7.68 -9.67
C THR A 545 -6.03 -8.16 -8.54
N SER A 546 -6.39 -7.29 -7.59
CA SER A 546 -7.38 -7.59 -6.52
C SER A 546 -8.45 -6.49 -6.40
N PRO A 547 -9.24 -6.24 -7.46
CA PRO A 547 -10.27 -5.21 -7.48
C PRO A 547 -11.47 -5.55 -6.59
N LEU A 548 -12.12 -4.53 -6.01
CA LEU A 548 -13.50 -4.70 -5.54
C LEU A 548 -14.45 -4.86 -6.74
N THR A 549 -15.53 -5.63 -6.60
CA THR A 549 -16.45 -5.89 -7.72
C THR A 549 -16.99 -4.60 -8.32
N GLY A 550 -16.97 -4.47 -9.65
CA GLY A 550 -17.41 -3.28 -10.36
C GLY A 550 -16.41 -2.11 -10.41
N THR A 551 -15.23 -2.22 -9.78
CA THR A 551 -14.14 -1.25 -10.01
C THR A 551 -13.51 -1.47 -11.39
N THR A 552 -12.99 -0.39 -11.99
CA THR A 552 -12.34 -0.45 -13.31
C THR A 552 -10.90 -0.94 -13.17
N VAL A 553 -10.53 -1.91 -13.98
CA VAL A 553 -9.16 -2.42 -14.19
C VAL A 553 -8.74 -2.11 -15.62
N SER A 554 -7.55 -1.54 -15.78
CA SER A 554 -6.90 -1.26 -17.06
C SER A 554 -5.84 -2.32 -17.34
N PHE A 555 -5.82 -2.84 -18.56
CA PHE A 555 -4.80 -3.79 -19.00
C PHE A 555 -3.82 -3.14 -19.97
N THR A 556 -2.55 -3.52 -19.84
CA THR A 556 -1.45 -3.09 -20.70
C THR A 556 -0.96 -4.28 -21.52
N ASP A 557 -0.89 -4.12 -22.83
CA ASP A 557 -0.23 -5.06 -23.75
C ASP A 557 1.30 -4.93 -23.61
N LEU A 558 1.97 -6.07 -23.43
CA LEU A 558 3.44 -6.20 -23.34
C LEU A 558 3.98 -7.13 -24.45
N SER A 559 3.16 -7.45 -25.45
CA SER A 559 3.50 -8.46 -26.47
C SER A 559 4.62 -8.01 -27.42
N THR A 560 5.61 -8.86 -27.65
CA THR A 560 6.79 -8.56 -28.49
C THR A 560 6.63 -9.04 -29.94
N ASN A 561 7.67 -8.87 -30.77
CA ASN A 561 7.70 -9.15 -32.22
C ASN A 561 6.60 -8.41 -33.03
N GLY A 562 6.25 -7.19 -32.63
CA GLY A 562 5.40 -6.27 -33.40
C GLY A 562 3.95 -6.76 -33.60
N PRO A 563 3.14 -6.89 -32.52
CA PRO A 563 1.72 -7.20 -32.65
C PRO A 563 0.97 -6.12 -33.45
N THR A 564 0.03 -6.57 -34.28
CA THR A 564 -0.85 -5.73 -35.11
C THR A 564 -2.34 -5.96 -34.83
N GLY A 565 -2.64 -6.83 -33.87
CA GLY A 565 -4.00 -7.19 -33.48
C GLY A 565 -4.01 -7.96 -32.16
N TRP A 566 -5.02 -7.70 -31.36
CA TRP A 566 -5.19 -8.23 -30.00
C TRP A 566 -6.57 -8.91 -29.89
N THR A 567 -6.67 -9.94 -29.07
CA THR A 567 -7.96 -10.52 -28.66
C THR A 567 -7.90 -10.96 -27.21
N TRP A 568 -8.67 -10.28 -26.37
CA TRP A 568 -8.77 -10.54 -24.93
C TRP A 568 -9.96 -11.43 -24.60
N SER A 569 -9.77 -12.35 -23.65
CA SER A 569 -10.86 -13.11 -23.05
C SER A 569 -10.63 -13.37 -21.56
N PHE A 570 -11.73 -13.48 -20.82
CA PHE A 570 -11.73 -13.59 -19.36
C PHE A 570 -12.66 -14.74 -18.95
N SER A 571 -12.22 -15.54 -17.98
CA SER A 571 -12.97 -16.69 -17.46
C SER A 571 -12.97 -16.64 -15.92
N PRO A 572 -14.11 -16.35 -15.25
CA PRO A 572 -15.47 -16.22 -15.79
C PRO A 572 -15.70 -15.05 -16.76
N SER A 573 -16.71 -15.16 -17.63
CA SER A 573 -17.08 -14.10 -18.58
C SER A 573 -17.99 -13.02 -17.96
N THR A 574 -17.90 -12.79 -16.65
CA THR A 574 -18.70 -11.82 -15.87
C THR A 574 -17.94 -10.51 -15.70
N HIS A 575 -17.81 -9.78 -16.81
CA HIS A 575 -17.12 -8.50 -16.89
C HIS A 575 -17.82 -7.57 -17.89
N THR A 576 -17.61 -6.27 -17.74
CA THR A 576 -18.13 -5.24 -18.65
C THR A 576 -17.00 -4.34 -19.14
N TYR A 577 -16.83 -4.19 -20.45
CA TYR A 577 -15.88 -3.22 -21.02
C TYR A 577 -16.36 -1.78 -20.79
N VAL A 578 -15.46 -0.91 -20.36
CA VAL A 578 -15.73 0.50 -20.07
C VAL A 578 -14.91 1.44 -20.97
N ASN A 579 -15.20 2.74 -20.90
CA ASN A 579 -14.50 3.82 -21.60
C ASN A 579 -14.41 3.66 -23.13
N GLY A 580 -15.33 2.90 -23.74
CA GLY A 580 -15.36 2.64 -25.19
C GLY A 580 -14.33 1.62 -25.67
N THR A 581 -13.62 0.95 -24.75
CA THR A 581 -12.71 -0.15 -25.09
C THR A 581 -13.47 -1.42 -25.47
N THR A 582 -12.77 -2.39 -26.06
CA THR A 582 -13.33 -3.65 -26.56
C THR A 582 -12.33 -4.79 -26.39
N SER A 583 -12.76 -6.03 -26.61
CA SER A 583 -11.89 -7.22 -26.62
C SER A 583 -10.80 -7.19 -27.69
N SER A 584 -10.79 -6.21 -28.60
CA SER A 584 -9.74 -6.02 -29.63
C SER A 584 -8.94 -4.72 -29.43
N SER A 585 -9.13 -4.02 -28.32
CA SER A 585 -8.30 -2.88 -27.93
C SER A 585 -6.91 -3.37 -27.49
N GLN A 586 -5.84 -2.66 -27.86
CA GLN A 586 -4.50 -2.91 -27.32
C GLN A 586 -4.47 -2.71 -25.79
N PHE A 587 -5.15 -1.66 -25.31
CA PHE A 587 -5.27 -1.33 -23.90
C PHE A 587 -6.77 -1.35 -23.50
N PRO A 588 -7.34 -2.52 -23.13
CA PRO A 588 -8.75 -2.58 -22.73
C PRO A 588 -8.93 -2.17 -21.26
N GLN A 589 -10.12 -1.66 -20.95
CA GLN A 589 -10.53 -1.32 -19.58
C GLN A 589 -11.85 -2.02 -19.26
N LEU A 590 -11.91 -2.70 -18.13
CA LEU A 590 -13.03 -3.56 -17.75
C LEU A 590 -13.45 -3.36 -16.30
N THR A 591 -14.70 -3.66 -15.98
CA THR A 591 -15.17 -3.91 -14.61
C THR A 591 -15.47 -5.38 -14.41
N PHE A 592 -15.14 -5.92 -13.23
CA PHE A 592 -15.43 -7.31 -12.86
C PHE A 592 -16.68 -7.36 -11.99
N ASP A 593 -17.81 -7.75 -12.57
CA ASP A 593 -19.14 -7.50 -11.99
C ASP A 593 -19.55 -8.50 -10.89
N VAL A 594 -18.78 -9.58 -10.70
CA VAL A 594 -19.06 -10.68 -9.76
C VAL A 594 -17.79 -11.04 -9.00
N ALA A 595 -17.89 -11.31 -7.70
CA ALA A 595 -16.74 -11.72 -6.90
C ALA A 595 -16.26 -13.12 -7.32
N GLY A 596 -14.95 -13.28 -7.45
CA GLY A 596 -14.31 -14.51 -7.89
C GLY A 596 -12.95 -14.26 -8.52
N SER A 597 -12.24 -15.36 -8.78
CA SER A 597 -10.97 -15.35 -9.47
C SER A 597 -11.19 -15.56 -10.97
N TYR A 598 -10.48 -14.78 -11.78
CA TYR A 598 -10.60 -14.72 -13.24
C TYR A 598 -9.27 -15.07 -13.89
N ASP A 599 -9.28 -16.07 -14.76
CA ASP A 599 -8.23 -16.29 -15.75
C ASP A 599 -8.33 -15.21 -16.83
N VAL A 600 -7.20 -14.64 -17.22
CA VAL A 600 -7.10 -13.66 -18.31
C VAL A 600 -6.27 -14.27 -19.44
N THR A 601 -6.73 -14.07 -20.68
CA THR A 601 -6.03 -14.52 -21.89
C THR A 601 -5.92 -13.37 -22.87
N LEU A 602 -4.70 -13.11 -23.36
CA LEU A 602 -4.43 -12.27 -24.51
C LEU A 602 -3.95 -13.14 -25.66
N VAL A 603 -4.51 -12.95 -26.85
CA VAL A 603 -3.97 -13.44 -28.12
C VAL A 603 -3.42 -12.27 -28.92
N ALA A 604 -2.12 -12.29 -29.21
CA ALA A 604 -1.43 -11.29 -30.01
C ALA A 604 -1.21 -11.81 -31.45
N THR A 605 -1.37 -10.96 -32.47
CA THR A 605 -1.33 -11.35 -33.89
C THR A 605 -0.50 -10.39 -34.75
N ASN A 606 0.42 -10.90 -35.58
CA ASN A 606 1.10 -10.15 -36.64
C ASN A 606 0.98 -10.87 -38.00
N ALA A 607 1.66 -10.37 -39.04
CA ALA A 607 1.64 -10.96 -40.38
C ALA A 607 2.34 -12.34 -40.50
N HIS A 608 3.08 -12.74 -39.47
CA HIS A 608 3.90 -13.95 -39.40
C HIS A 608 3.30 -15.03 -38.49
N GLY A 609 2.36 -14.68 -37.61
CA GLY A 609 1.52 -15.63 -36.89
C GLY A 609 0.82 -15.03 -35.67
N THR A 610 0.52 -15.90 -34.71
CA THR A 610 -0.19 -15.58 -33.47
C THR A 610 0.45 -16.31 -32.30
N ASP A 611 0.42 -15.69 -31.14
CA ASP A 611 0.72 -16.33 -29.86
C ASP A 611 -0.31 -15.93 -28.80
N ASN A 612 -0.37 -16.67 -27.68
CA ASN A 612 -1.29 -16.37 -26.60
C ASN A 612 -0.66 -16.55 -25.21
N GLU A 613 -0.97 -15.64 -24.30
CA GLU A 613 -0.61 -15.75 -22.89
C GLU A 613 -1.86 -15.95 -22.04
N VAL A 614 -1.76 -16.83 -21.04
CA VAL A 614 -2.88 -17.20 -20.15
C VAL A 614 -2.44 -17.10 -18.70
N LYS A 615 -2.79 -15.99 -18.05
CA LYS A 615 -2.55 -15.80 -16.62
C LYS A 615 -3.75 -16.32 -15.84
N THR A 616 -3.61 -17.51 -15.26
CA THR A 616 -4.67 -18.15 -14.47
C THR A 616 -4.85 -17.46 -13.13
N ALA A 617 -6.09 -17.33 -12.67
CA ALA A 617 -6.44 -16.66 -11.41
C ALA A 617 -5.89 -15.23 -11.25
N TYR A 618 -5.58 -14.55 -12.36
CA TYR A 618 -4.79 -13.32 -12.41
C TYR A 618 -5.50 -12.10 -11.82
N ILE A 619 -6.83 -12.02 -11.95
CA ILE A 619 -7.65 -11.03 -11.26
C ILE A 619 -8.50 -11.73 -10.20
N ASN A 620 -8.37 -11.34 -8.94
CA ASN A 620 -9.17 -11.84 -7.84
C ASN A 620 -10.15 -10.75 -7.36
N ALA A 621 -11.32 -10.67 -8.00
CA ALA A 621 -12.31 -9.68 -7.64
C ALA A 621 -13.03 -10.07 -6.34
N SER A 622 -13.11 -9.17 -5.36
CA SER A 622 -13.80 -9.41 -4.08
C SER A 622 -14.97 -8.46 -3.87
N ASP A 623 -15.99 -8.90 -3.12
CA ASP A 623 -16.95 -7.98 -2.52
C ASP A 623 -16.35 -7.39 -1.23
N PRO A 624 -16.81 -6.21 -0.77
CA PRO A 624 -16.39 -5.63 0.51
C PRO A 624 -16.60 -6.61 1.67
N LEU A 625 -15.65 -6.65 2.60
CA LEU A 625 -15.72 -7.58 3.72
C LEU A 625 -16.88 -7.24 4.66
N PRO A 626 -17.61 -8.23 5.20
CA PRO A 626 -18.60 -7.98 6.24
C PRO A 626 -17.89 -7.55 7.53
N PHE A 627 -18.39 -6.49 8.16
CA PHE A 627 -17.91 -5.94 9.42
C PHE A 627 -18.95 -6.10 10.54
N SER A 628 -18.50 -5.96 11.78
CA SER A 628 -19.37 -5.86 12.96
C SER A 628 -19.75 -4.41 13.24
N LEU A 629 -20.99 -4.18 13.69
CA LEU A 629 -21.41 -2.88 14.24
C LEU A 629 -21.03 -2.76 15.74
N PRO A 630 -20.73 -1.54 16.24
CA PRO A 630 -20.58 -0.29 15.48
C PRO A 630 -19.35 -0.33 14.57
N TRP A 631 -19.51 0.19 13.36
CA TRP A 631 -18.42 0.43 12.41
C TRP A 631 -18.10 1.92 12.44
N THR A 632 -16.83 2.27 12.55
CA THR A 632 -16.35 3.65 12.58
C THR A 632 -15.18 3.81 11.63
N GLU A 633 -15.18 4.91 10.88
CA GLU A 633 -14.07 5.41 10.07
C GLU A 633 -13.59 6.75 10.66
N ASP A 634 -12.32 6.78 11.06
CA ASP A 634 -11.58 7.96 11.55
C ASP A 634 -10.52 8.43 10.53
N PHE A 635 -10.43 7.78 9.37
CA PHE A 635 -9.48 8.05 8.30
C PHE A 635 -8.00 7.89 8.66
N GLU A 636 -7.64 7.39 9.85
CA GLU A 636 -6.25 7.16 10.26
C GLU A 636 -5.55 6.05 9.47
N GLY A 637 -6.32 5.24 8.74
CA GLY A 637 -5.81 4.25 7.78
C GLY A 637 -5.24 4.86 6.49
N ALA A 638 -5.46 6.14 6.19
CA ALA A 638 -5.08 6.76 4.93
C ALA A 638 -3.54 6.83 4.73
N ILE A 639 -3.01 6.12 3.74
CA ILE A 639 -1.58 6.15 3.40
C ILE A 639 -1.26 7.31 2.45
N THR A 640 -2.07 7.49 1.40
CA THR A 640 -1.91 8.61 0.47
C THR A 640 -2.72 9.81 0.97
N THR A 641 -2.03 10.88 1.34
CA THR A 641 -2.64 11.99 2.09
C THR A 641 -3.31 13.07 1.23
N THR A 642 -3.18 13.03 -0.09
CA THR A 642 -3.79 13.98 -1.04
C THR A 642 -4.08 13.33 -2.39
N TYR A 643 -5.30 13.54 -2.91
CA TYR A 643 -5.73 13.09 -4.24
C TYR A 643 -6.19 14.28 -5.09
N THR A 644 -5.60 14.43 -6.27
CA THR A 644 -5.95 15.44 -7.30
C THR A 644 -6.43 14.80 -8.61
N ALA A 645 -6.72 13.49 -8.58
CA ALA A 645 -7.29 12.70 -9.66
C ALA A 645 -8.40 11.80 -9.09
N ASN A 646 -9.30 11.31 -9.95
CA ASN A 646 -10.30 10.33 -9.53
C ASN A 646 -9.58 9.03 -9.13
N SER A 647 -10.04 8.38 -8.05
CA SER A 647 -9.50 7.11 -7.58
C SER A 647 -10.63 6.15 -7.23
N ALA A 648 -10.63 4.96 -7.85
CA ALA A 648 -11.66 3.94 -7.63
C ALA A 648 -11.53 3.22 -6.27
N SER A 649 -10.35 3.32 -5.66
CA SER A 649 -10.02 2.85 -4.31
C SER A 649 -9.00 3.82 -3.70
N LEU A 650 -9.00 4.03 -2.39
CA LEU A 650 -8.01 4.87 -1.70
C LEU A 650 -6.96 3.99 -0.99
N ASN A 651 -5.69 4.36 -1.10
CA ASN A 651 -4.59 3.63 -0.50
C ASN A 651 -4.64 3.67 1.04
N GLY A 652 -4.73 2.49 1.66
CA GLY A 652 -5.01 2.31 3.09
C GLY A 652 -6.49 2.35 3.49
N LEU A 653 -7.38 2.75 2.56
CA LEU A 653 -8.82 2.88 2.75
C LEU A 653 -9.57 2.24 1.56
N PRO A 654 -9.48 0.90 1.39
CA PRO A 654 -9.85 0.23 0.14
C PRO A 654 -11.33 0.32 -0.21
N ASP A 655 -12.21 0.45 0.80
CA ASP A 655 -13.66 0.57 0.66
C ASP A 655 -14.12 2.00 0.25
N TRP A 656 -13.20 2.96 0.15
CA TRP A 656 -13.48 4.34 -0.25
C TRP A 656 -13.02 4.65 -1.68
N SER A 657 -13.77 5.51 -2.37
CA SER A 657 -13.45 6.04 -3.69
C SER A 657 -13.68 7.54 -3.77
N TYR A 658 -12.95 8.20 -4.67
CA TYR A 658 -12.97 9.65 -4.85
C TYR A 658 -13.24 10.01 -6.32
N GLU A 659 -14.28 10.80 -6.57
CA GLU A 659 -14.68 11.31 -7.88
C GLU A 659 -14.65 12.84 -7.88
N LYS A 660 -14.14 13.46 -8.95
CA LYS A 660 -14.20 14.91 -9.14
C LYS A 660 -14.45 15.32 -10.58
N THR A 661 -14.79 16.59 -10.78
CA THR A 661 -15.05 17.18 -12.10
C THR A 661 -13.91 18.06 -12.63
N SER A 662 -13.53 19.14 -11.92
CA SER A 662 -12.47 20.07 -12.35
C SER A 662 -11.27 20.05 -11.40
N ASN A 663 -11.07 21.11 -10.62
CA ASN A 663 -9.88 21.34 -9.79
C ASN A 663 -10.02 20.68 -8.40
N GLY A 664 -10.97 19.77 -8.24
CA GLY A 664 -11.25 19.10 -6.98
C GLY A 664 -10.03 18.43 -6.36
N ARG A 665 -9.97 18.45 -5.04
CA ARG A 665 -8.95 17.78 -4.26
C ARG A 665 -9.56 17.19 -2.99
N LEU A 666 -9.13 15.97 -2.67
CA LEU A 666 -9.33 15.32 -1.38
C LEU A 666 -8.00 15.34 -0.62
N ARG A 667 -8.03 15.70 0.67
CA ARG A 667 -6.86 15.65 1.57
C ARG A 667 -7.23 14.94 2.87
N PHE A 668 -6.34 14.09 3.36
CA PHE A 668 -6.43 13.53 4.71
C PHE A 668 -5.55 14.30 5.70
N THR A 669 -4.46 14.94 5.24
CA THR A 669 -3.61 15.81 6.08
C THR A 669 -3.71 17.28 5.67
N ALA A 670 -4.75 17.98 6.14
CA ALA A 670 -4.94 19.41 5.87
C ALA A 670 -4.31 20.36 6.92
N GLY A 671 -3.84 19.81 8.05
CA GLY A 671 -3.26 20.53 9.19
C GLY A 671 -4.05 20.27 10.48
N SER A 672 -3.42 20.36 11.66
CA SER A 672 -3.98 19.88 12.94
C SER A 672 -5.26 20.58 13.44
N SER A 673 -5.74 21.60 12.75
CA SER A 673 -7.04 22.25 13.01
C SER A 673 -8.17 21.69 12.15
N PHE A 674 -7.88 20.82 11.18
CA PHE A 674 -8.84 20.23 10.24
C PHE A 674 -9.31 18.83 10.65
N TYR A 675 -8.86 18.31 11.79
CA TYR A 675 -9.21 16.99 12.34
C TYR A 675 -10.02 17.18 13.63
N LEU A 676 -10.97 16.29 13.91
CA LEU A 676 -11.71 16.23 15.18
C LEU A 676 -11.00 15.28 16.13
N SER A 677 -10.68 14.09 15.64
CA SER A 677 -9.92 13.07 16.34
C SER A 677 -8.54 12.85 15.66
N GLY A 678 -7.74 11.92 16.19
CA GLY A 678 -6.49 11.47 15.57
C GLY A 678 -5.52 12.53 15.00
N SER A 679 -5.16 12.33 13.74
CA SER A 679 -4.20 13.08 12.92
C SER A 679 -4.60 13.22 11.44
N HIS A 680 -5.74 12.66 11.04
CA HIS A 680 -6.34 12.70 9.71
C HIS A 680 -7.82 13.12 9.78
N ALA A 681 -8.33 13.68 8.69
CA ALA A 681 -9.77 13.82 8.42
C ALA A 681 -10.00 14.09 6.94
N ALA A 682 -11.08 13.58 6.36
CA ALA A 682 -11.36 13.73 4.94
C ALA A 682 -11.81 15.16 4.58
N THR A 683 -10.93 15.94 3.96
CA THR A 683 -11.19 17.33 3.54
C THR A 683 -11.35 17.41 2.03
N LEU A 684 -12.54 17.84 1.57
CA LEU A 684 -12.87 18.09 0.17
C LEU A 684 -12.81 19.59 -0.15
N ASP A 685 -12.03 19.98 -1.15
CA ASP A 685 -11.89 21.37 -1.62
C ASP A 685 -11.51 21.46 -3.12
N ALA A 686 -11.18 22.66 -3.62
CA ALA A 686 -10.75 22.87 -5.02
C ALA A 686 -9.39 23.59 -5.13
N ASP A 687 -8.39 22.96 -5.75
CA ASP A 687 -7.03 23.48 -5.92
C ASP A 687 -6.48 23.17 -7.33
N PRO A 688 -6.01 24.17 -8.12
CA PRO A 688 -5.96 25.60 -7.81
C PRO A 688 -7.34 26.27 -7.88
N SER A 689 -7.46 27.44 -7.26
CA SER A 689 -8.72 28.19 -7.23
C SER A 689 -9.19 28.67 -8.62
N GLY A 690 -10.51 28.75 -8.79
CA GLY A 690 -11.18 29.52 -9.85
C GLY A 690 -12.19 28.75 -10.72
N SER A 691 -12.15 27.41 -10.74
CA SER A 691 -13.13 26.58 -11.44
C SER A 691 -13.92 25.75 -10.43
N TYR A 692 -15.24 25.88 -10.43
CA TYR A 692 -16.12 25.02 -9.64
C TYR A 692 -15.83 23.55 -9.92
N SER A 693 -15.57 22.80 -8.86
CA SER A 693 -15.41 21.35 -8.90
C SER A 693 -16.39 20.73 -7.92
N VAL A 694 -17.29 19.92 -8.46
CA VAL A 694 -17.99 18.91 -7.67
C VAL A 694 -16.97 17.83 -7.29
N ASN A 695 -16.95 17.49 -6.00
CA ASN A 695 -16.17 16.46 -5.34
C ASN A 695 -17.12 15.46 -4.68
N TYR A 696 -16.87 14.17 -4.84
CA TYR A 696 -17.56 13.10 -4.12
C TYR A 696 -16.57 12.16 -3.47
N LEU A 697 -16.71 11.96 -2.16
CA LEU A 697 -16.09 10.87 -1.42
C LEU A 697 -17.16 9.82 -1.14
N THR A 698 -16.99 8.60 -1.67
CA THR A 698 -17.98 7.52 -1.59
C THR A 698 -17.38 6.30 -0.89
N SER A 699 -18.04 5.79 0.15
CA SER A 699 -17.72 4.50 0.77
C SER A 699 -18.62 3.39 0.19
N THR A 700 -18.09 2.16 0.07
CA THR A 700 -18.83 0.96 -0.37
C THR A 700 -18.70 -0.14 0.68
N LEU A 701 -19.80 -0.45 1.34
CA LEU A 701 -19.85 -1.22 2.57
C LEU A 701 -20.80 -2.42 2.45
N ASN A 702 -20.44 -3.52 3.11
CA ASN A 702 -21.23 -4.73 3.14
C ASN A 702 -22.18 -4.76 4.36
N LEU A 703 -23.37 -4.19 4.20
CA LEU A 703 -24.44 -4.22 5.20
C LEU A 703 -25.45 -5.36 5.00
N SER A 704 -25.15 -6.35 4.14
CA SER A 704 -26.08 -7.45 3.83
C SER A 704 -26.52 -8.27 5.05
N SER A 705 -25.64 -8.46 6.04
CA SER A 705 -25.96 -9.10 7.33
C SER A 705 -27.00 -8.37 8.18
N TYR A 706 -27.22 -7.07 7.93
CA TYR A 706 -28.09 -6.19 8.69
C TYR A 706 -29.39 -5.83 7.94
N ALA A 707 -29.68 -6.51 6.82
CA ALA A 707 -30.88 -6.28 6.02
C ALA A 707 -32.22 -6.59 6.73
N SER A 708 -32.17 -7.14 7.95
CA SER A 708 -33.33 -7.35 8.84
C SER A 708 -33.33 -6.45 10.08
N SER A 709 -32.43 -5.46 10.16
CA SER A 709 -32.47 -4.44 11.21
C SER A 709 -33.75 -3.60 11.12
N GLN A 710 -34.04 -2.85 12.18
CA GLN A 710 -35.17 -1.91 12.27
C GLN A 710 -34.75 -0.53 12.77
N ASN A 711 -33.45 -0.29 12.96
CA ASN A 711 -32.87 1.01 13.29
C ASN A 711 -31.34 1.00 13.13
N LEU A 712 -30.85 1.21 11.91
CA LEU A 712 -29.44 1.45 11.61
C LEU A 712 -29.21 2.95 11.53
N GLU A 713 -28.54 3.52 12.54
CA GLU A 713 -28.19 4.94 12.53
C GLU A 713 -26.83 5.18 11.86
N LEU A 714 -26.80 6.11 10.92
CA LEU A 714 -25.60 6.84 10.52
C LEU A 714 -25.41 8.08 11.39
N SER A 715 -24.17 8.29 11.83
CA SER A 715 -23.69 9.53 12.45
C SER A 715 -22.33 9.91 11.88
N PHE A 716 -22.02 11.20 11.82
CA PHE A 716 -20.71 11.70 11.36
C PHE A 716 -20.46 13.10 11.92
N ASN A 717 -19.20 13.53 11.96
CA ASN A 717 -18.85 14.91 12.24
C ASN A 717 -18.47 15.63 10.95
N PHE A 718 -18.86 16.90 10.81
CA PHE A 718 -18.44 17.73 9.70
C PHE A 718 -18.17 19.18 10.10
N MET A 719 -17.24 19.82 9.38
CA MET A 719 -16.85 21.22 9.56
C MET A 719 -16.82 21.89 8.19
N HIS A 720 -17.50 23.04 8.05
CA HIS A 720 -17.37 23.91 6.88
C HIS A 720 -16.33 24.99 7.15
N HIS A 721 -15.57 25.35 6.11
CA HIS A 721 -14.44 26.27 6.25
C HIS A 721 -14.78 27.74 6.00
N GLY A 722 -16.01 28.00 5.53
CA GLY A 722 -16.46 29.31 5.04
C GLY A 722 -17.51 29.25 3.93
N GLU A 723 -17.73 28.06 3.32
CA GLU A 723 -18.63 27.74 2.20
C GLU A 723 -19.78 28.71 1.89
N GLU A 724 -19.96 28.96 0.59
CA GLU A 724 -21.20 29.42 -0.02
C GLU A 724 -22.20 28.26 -0.25
N SER A 725 -23.39 28.57 -0.80
CA SER A 725 -24.46 27.59 -0.98
C SER A 725 -24.40 26.93 -2.35
N HIS A 726 -23.99 25.67 -2.41
CA HIS A 726 -23.97 24.88 -3.64
C HIS A 726 -24.91 23.67 -3.61
N SER A 727 -25.10 23.11 -4.80
CA SER A 727 -26.15 22.11 -5.06
C SER A 727 -25.75 20.70 -4.66
N ASN A 728 -24.44 20.44 -4.61
CA ASN A 728 -23.88 19.13 -4.26
C ASN A 728 -23.31 19.06 -2.83
N ASP A 729 -23.49 20.09 -2.00
CA ASP A 729 -23.10 20.10 -0.58
C ASP A 729 -24.08 19.27 0.26
N ARG A 730 -24.15 17.97 -0.04
CA ARG A 730 -25.14 17.03 0.48
C ARG A 730 -24.47 15.72 0.86
N VAL A 731 -25.20 14.92 1.64
CA VAL A 731 -24.87 13.51 1.87
C VAL A 731 -25.98 12.65 1.28
N TRP A 732 -25.59 11.57 0.61
CA TRP A 732 -26.51 10.59 0.03
C TRP A 732 -26.17 9.16 0.47
N ILE A 733 -27.16 8.28 0.42
CA ILE A 733 -26.99 6.83 0.56
C ILE A 733 -27.64 6.07 -0.59
N ARG A 734 -27.32 4.78 -0.74
CA ARG A 734 -28.09 3.83 -1.54
C ARG A 734 -27.85 2.38 -1.14
N GLY A 735 -28.88 1.54 -1.27
CA GLY A 735 -28.89 0.15 -0.80
C GLY A 735 -27.91 -0.77 -1.55
N SER A 736 -27.71 -0.51 -2.83
CA SER A 736 -26.73 -1.14 -3.72
C SER A 736 -26.05 -0.10 -4.61
N LYS A 737 -24.82 -0.40 -5.07
CA LYS A 737 -24.08 0.40 -6.08
C LYS A 737 -24.81 0.58 -7.42
N THR A 738 -25.87 -0.21 -7.66
CA THR A 738 -26.75 -0.09 -8.84
C THR A 738 -27.97 0.79 -8.63
N ASP A 739 -28.30 1.14 -7.38
CA ASP A 739 -29.52 1.87 -7.05
C ASP A 739 -29.35 3.39 -7.27
N THR A 740 -30.47 4.11 -7.30
CA THR A 740 -30.50 5.58 -7.35
C THR A 740 -30.13 6.18 -6.01
N TRP A 741 -29.32 7.24 -5.99
CA TRP A 741 -28.99 7.96 -4.76
C TRP A 741 -30.22 8.53 -4.04
N VAL A 742 -30.25 8.37 -2.72
CA VAL A 742 -31.22 8.94 -1.79
C VAL A 742 -30.52 10.05 -1.02
N GLU A 743 -31.01 11.29 -1.10
CA GLU A 743 -30.47 12.42 -0.31
C GLU A 743 -30.90 12.28 1.15
N ILE A 744 -29.95 12.40 2.07
CA ILE A 744 -30.18 12.20 3.51
C ILE A 744 -29.81 13.41 4.36
N TYR A 745 -28.97 14.32 3.86
CA TYR A 745 -28.55 15.47 4.63
C TYR A 745 -28.15 16.67 3.76
N ASP A 746 -28.53 17.88 4.18
CA ASP A 746 -28.10 19.14 3.60
C ASP A 746 -26.99 19.76 4.45
N LEU A 747 -25.74 19.65 3.99
CA LEU A 747 -24.58 20.14 4.74
C LEU A 747 -24.62 21.65 4.89
N TYR A 748 -24.95 22.37 3.82
CA TYR A 748 -24.98 23.84 3.84
C TYR A 748 -26.09 24.38 4.74
N SER A 749 -27.31 23.87 4.63
CA SER A 749 -28.46 24.31 5.45
C SER A 749 -28.24 24.08 6.95
N ASN A 750 -27.40 23.12 7.33
CA ASN A 750 -27.11 22.75 8.72
C ASN A 750 -25.67 23.10 9.19
N ARG A 751 -24.87 23.83 8.42
CA ARG A 751 -23.41 24.02 8.59
C ARG A 751 -22.90 24.70 9.88
N GLY A 752 -23.80 25.20 10.72
CA GLY A 752 -23.45 25.89 11.96
C GLY A 752 -22.56 27.13 11.75
N THR A 753 -21.47 27.23 12.53
CA THR A 753 -20.46 28.30 12.43
C THR A 753 -19.20 27.77 11.74
N ALA A 754 -18.55 28.58 10.92
CA ALA A 754 -17.31 28.19 10.23
C ALA A 754 -16.21 27.83 11.23
N GLY A 755 -15.47 26.76 10.95
CA GLY A 755 -14.37 26.28 11.80
C GLY A 755 -14.81 25.61 13.10
N VAL A 756 -16.08 25.21 13.18
CA VAL A 756 -16.63 24.44 14.30
C VAL A 756 -17.14 23.10 13.76
N TRP A 757 -16.76 22.02 14.44
CA TRP A 757 -17.28 20.68 14.17
C TRP A 757 -18.75 20.58 14.61
N ASN A 758 -19.60 20.11 13.69
CA ASN A 758 -21.00 19.81 13.91
C ASN A 758 -21.17 18.29 13.93
N TYR A 759 -21.77 17.75 14.98
CA TYR A 759 -22.09 16.33 15.09
C TYR A 759 -23.49 16.04 14.54
N VAL A 760 -23.55 15.18 13.53
CA VAL A 760 -24.80 14.68 12.92
C VAL A 760 -25.07 13.28 13.45
N ASN A 761 -26.29 13.01 13.88
CA ASN A 761 -26.72 11.71 14.41
C ASN A 761 -28.17 11.42 14.02
N GLN A 762 -28.67 10.24 14.39
CA GLN A 762 -30.07 9.81 14.19
C GLN A 762 -30.53 9.79 12.71
N ILE A 763 -29.60 9.60 11.75
CA ILE A 763 -29.98 9.31 10.36
C ILE A 763 -30.28 7.83 10.23
N ASP A 764 -31.57 7.47 10.29
CA ASP A 764 -32.09 6.12 10.10
C ASP A 764 -31.91 5.65 8.63
N ILE A 765 -30.90 4.82 8.41
CA ILE A 765 -30.49 4.33 7.09
C ILE A 765 -31.59 3.42 6.50
N ASP A 766 -32.10 2.46 7.27
CA ASP A 766 -33.03 1.46 6.75
C ASP A 766 -34.43 2.03 6.50
N ALA A 767 -34.91 2.97 7.31
CA ALA A 767 -36.15 3.70 7.01
C ALA A 767 -36.02 4.55 5.74
N LEU A 768 -34.91 5.27 5.56
CA LEU A 768 -34.70 6.12 4.37
C LEU A 768 -34.56 5.29 3.09
N LEU A 769 -33.83 4.17 3.13
CA LEU A 769 -33.76 3.24 1.99
C LEU A 769 -35.10 2.56 1.71
N SER A 770 -35.82 2.11 2.74
CA SER A 770 -37.14 1.48 2.61
C SER A 770 -38.17 2.44 1.99
N ALA A 771 -38.17 3.71 2.41
CA ALA A 771 -38.99 4.77 1.81
C ALA A 771 -38.66 5.01 0.33
N ALA A 772 -37.39 4.84 -0.07
CA ALA A 772 -36.94 4.89 -1.46
C ALA A 772 -37.15 3.57 -2.25
N GLY A 773 -37.67 2.52 -1.61
CA GLY A 773 -37.89 1.20 -2.22
C GLY A 773 -36.61 0.38 -2.44
N GLN A 774 -35.55 0.66 -1.68
CA GLN A 774 -34.24 0.00 -1.74
C GLN A 774 -34.07 -0.99 -0.57
N SER A 775 -32.98 -1.76 -0.58
CA SER A 775 -32.65 -2.71 0.49
C SER A 775 -31.14 -2.78 0.68
N LEU A 776 -30.69 -3.09 1.91
CA LEU A 776 -29.26 -3.21 2.22
C LEU A 776 -28.64 -4.42 1.51
N THR A 777 -27.46 -4.23 0.92
CA THR A 777 -26.74 -5.27 0.17
C THR A 777 -25.25 -5.36 0.56
N THR A 778 -24.50 -6.22 -0.12
CA THR A 778 -23.03 -6.28 -0.03
C THR A 778 -22.33 -5.04 -0.61
N THR A 779 -23.07 -4.14 -1.24
CA THR A 779 -22.55 -2.94 -1.93
C THR A 779 -23.36 -1.69 -1.58
N PHE A 780 -23.82 -1.58 -0.33
CA PHE A 780 -24.41 -0.36 0.19
C PHE A 780 -23.38 0.78 0.10
N GLN A 781 -23.82 2.02 -0.16
CA GLN A 781 -22.92 3.16 -0.27
C GLN A 781 -23.40 4.38 0.50
N ILE A 782 -22.43 5.13 1.03
CA ILE A 782 -22.57 6.49 1.57
C ILE A 782 -21.72 7.41 0.70
N ARG A 783 -22.24 8.59 0.32
CA ARG A 783 -21.54 9.59 -0.48
C ARG A 783 -21.61 10.96 0.19
N PHE A 784 -20.46 11.56 0.43
CA PHE A 784 -20.30 12.95 0.87
C PHE A 784 -19.94 13.81 -0.33
N GLY A 785 -20.67 14.91 -0.53
CA GLY A 785 -20.46 15.84 -1.63
C GLY A 785 -20.03 17.23 -1.17
N GLN A 786 -19.28 17.90 -2.04
CA GLN A 786 -18.87 19.30 -1.92
C GLN A 786 -18.78 19.89 -3.34
N GLU A 787 -19.21 21.13 -3.55
CA GLU A 787 -19.09 21.83 -4.84
C GLU A 787 -18.59 23.27 -4.63
N ASP A 788 -17.29 23.52 -4.82
CA ASP A 788 -16.80 24.90 -4.81
C ASP A 788 -15.54 25.12 -5.66
N ASN A 789 -14.93 26.30 -5.55
CA ASN A 789 -13.90 26.81 -6.45
C ASN A 789 -12.66 27.41 -5.76
N TYR A 790 -12.58 27.48 -4.42
CA TYR A 790 -11.30 27.70 -3.70
C TYR A 790 -10.83 26.50 -2.86
N PRO A 791 -9.54 26.49 -2.45
CA PRO A 791 -9.00 25.49 -1.53
C PRO A 791 -9.29 25.83 -0.07
N ALA A 792 -9.37 24.83 0.80
CA ALA A 792 -9.55 24.97 2.24
C ALA A 792 -8.21 25.31 2.92
N THR A 793 -7.81 26.58 2.86
CA THR A 793 -6.54 27.10 3.40
C THR A 793 -6.62 27.56 4.85
N SER A 794 -7.84 27.74 5.37
CA SER A 794 -8.15 28.10 6.75
C SER A 794 -9.47 27.46 7.13
N THR A 795 -9.68 27.17 8.41
CA THR A 795 -10.94 26.58 8.89
C THR A 795 -12.09 27.59 9.01
N THR A 796 -11.87 28.90 8.82
CA THR A 796 -12.87 29.93 9.16
C THR A 796 -13.15 30.99 8.09
N ALA A 797 -12.45 30.94 6.96
CA ALA A 797 -12.54 31.92 5.88
C ALA A 797 -12.04 31.36 4.54
N SER A 798 -12.50 30.15 4.17
CA SER A 798 -12.06 29.40 2.99
C SER A 798 -13.15 28.42 2.53
N ASP A 799 -13.00 27.85 1.34
CA ASP A 799 -13.99 26.92 0.78
C ASP A 799 -13.53 25.46 0.98
N GLY A 800 -14.45 24.60 1.42
CA GLY A 800 -14.39 23.16 1.57
C GLY A 800 -15.20 22.65 2.77
N PHE A 801 -15.38 21.33 2.81
CA PHE A 801 -15.86 20.59 4.00
C PHE A 801 -14.80 19.59 4.47
N SER A 802 -14.66 19.44 5.78
CA SER A 802 -13.95 18.31 6.42
C SER A 802 -14.95 17.38 7.10
N PHE A 803 -14.73 16.07 6.99
CA PHE A 803 -15.54 15.00 7.58
C PHE A 803 -14.67 14.08 8.44
N ASP A 804 -15.19 13.65 9.58
CA ASP A 804 -14.46 12.84 10.56
C ASP A 804 -15.42 11.99 11.44
N ASP A 805 -14.87 10.98 12.12
CA ASP A 805 -15.56 10.04 13.03
C ASP A 805 -16.91 9.52 12.47
N ILE A 806 -16.92 9.01 11.23
CA ILE A 806 -18.12 8.50 10.56
C ILE A 806 -18.47 7.15 11.17
N THR A 807 -19.68 6.98 11.71
CA THR A 807 -20.11 5.76 12.41
C THR A 807 -21.45 5.25 11.92
N ILE A 808 -21.52 3.94 11.64
CA ILE A 808 -22.78 3.19 11.49
C ILE A 808 -22.95 2.31 12.72
N LYS A 809 -24.14 2.29 13.30
CA LYS A 809 -24.48 1.45 14.46
C LYS A 809 -25.91 0.93 14.34
N GLU A 810 -26.14 -0.28 14.80
CA GLU A 810 -27.49 -0.79 15.03
C GLU A 810 -27.95 -0.31 16.41
N ILE A 811 -29.11 0.32 16.45
CA ILE A 811 -29.74 0.78 17.69
C ILE A 811 -30.78 -0.24 18.12
N ASP A 812 -30.52 -0.86 19.27
CA ASP A 812 -31.54 -1.61 20.00
C ASP A 812 -32.61 -0.64 20.50
N GLN A 813 -33.74 -0.56 19.78
CA GLN A 813 -34.88 0.26 20.18
C GLN A 813 -35.41 -0.09 21.59
N SER A 814 -35.17 -1.31 22.09
CA SER A 814 -35.59 -1.68 23.46
C SER A 814 -34.84 -0.90 24.55
N ALA A 815 -33.65 -0.37 24.26
CA ALA A 815 -32.93 0.55 25.14
C ALA A 815 -33.60 1.92 25.30
N TYR A 816 -34.52 2.27 24.39
CA TYR A 816 -35.29 3.53 24.39
C TYR A 816 -36.74 3.35 24.87
N ILE A 817 -37.11 2.14 25.33
CA ILE A 817 -38.43 1.82 25.86
C ILE A 817 -38.37 1.67 27.38
N ILE A 818 -39.17 2.46 28.09
CA ILE A 818 -39.31 2.38 29.54
C ILE A 818 -40.12 1.11 29.90
N SER A 819 -39.41 0.08 30.35
CA SER A 819 -39.96 -1.25 30.69
C SER A 819 -39.78 -1.65 32.17
N SER A 820 -39.05 -0.84 32.94
CA SER A 820 -38.80 -1.05 34.37
C SER A 820 -39.69 -0.14 35.23
N PHE A 821 -40.42 -0.72 36.18
CA PHE A 821 -41.36 0.00 37.04
C PHE A 821 -41.12 -0.30 38.54
N PRO A 822 -41.32 0.68 39.45
CA PRO A 822 -41.74 2.05 39.18
C PRO A 822 -40.68 2.85 38.43
N TYR A 823 -41.13 3.67 37.47
CA TYR A 823 -40.29 4.60 36.73
C TYR A 823 -40.45 6.01 37.32
N SER A 824 -39.37 6.79 37.33
CA SER A 824 -39.37 8.20 37.75
C SER A 824 -38.39 9.02 36.91
N GLN A 825 -38.81 10.22 36.48
CA GLN A 825 -37.98 11.21 35.80
C GLN A 825 -38.15 12.59 36.46
N SER A 826 -37.10 13.03 37.17
CA SER A 826 -36.98 14.35 37.81
C SER A 826 -35.90 15.23 37.17
N TRP A 827 -35.46 14.89 35.96
CA TRP A 827 -34.59 15.69 35.11
C TRP A 827 -33.18 15.97 35.65
N GLU A 828 -32.76 15.44 36.80
CA GLU A 828 -31.44 15.71 37.39
C GLU A 828 -30.27 15.27 36.48
N ASP A 829 -30.43 14.15 35.77
CA ASP A 829 -29.44 13.60 34.82
C ASP A 829 -29.74 13.98 33.35
N GLY A 830 -30.59 14.98 33.12
CA GLY A 830 -31.01 15.44 31.79
C GLY A 830 -32.34 14.84 31.34
N ILE A 831 -32.59 14.84 30.02
CA ILE A 831 -33.88 14.45 29.42
C ILE A 831 -34.16 12.93 29.52
N GLY A 832 -33.12 12.11 29.72
CA GLY A 832 -33.22 10.66 29.89
C GLY A 832 -33.73 9.97 28.62
N LEU A 833 -34.75 9.12 28.77
CA LEU A 833 -35.42 8.41 27.66
C LEU A 833 -36.56 9.23 27.01
N TRP A 834 -36.68 10.52 27.36
CA TRP A 834 -37.63 11.43 26.71
C TRP A 834 -36.98 12.12 25.51
N THR A 835 -37.79 12.38 24.48
CA THR A 835 -37.40 13.01 23.21
C THR A 835 -38.27 14.22 22.94
N GLN A 836 -37.71 15.27 22.34
CA GLN A 836 -38.52 16.37 21.79
C GLN A 836 -39.26 15.87 20.54
N GLY A 837 -40.42 16.45 20.25
CA GLY A 837 -41.07 16.26 18.96
C GLY A 837 -40.25 16.84 17.81
N THR A 838 -40.56 16.40 16.60
CA THR A 838 -40.01 16.96 15.34
C THR A 838 -41.11 17.55 14.45
N SER A 839 -42.34 17.63 14.96
CA SER A 839 -43.55 18.03 14.22
C SER A 839 -44.32 19.18 14.88
N ASP A 840 -43.65 19.90 15.76
CA ASP A 840 -44.11 21.01 16.58
C ASP A 840 -43.36 22.32 16.24
N ASP A 841 -43.62 23.41 16.97
CA ASP A 841 -43.11 24.75 16.64
C ASP A 841 -41.84 25.14 17.42
N PHE A 842 -41.53 24.44 18.52
CA PHE A 842 -40.35 24.62 19.38
C PHE A 842 -40.19 23.52 20.44
N ASP A 843 -38.99 23.40 21.02
CA ASP A 843 -38.64 22.42 22.05
C ASP A 843 -38.96 22.86 23.49
N TRP A 844 -39.19 21.88 24.37
CA TRP A 844 -39.12 22.09 25.81
C TRP A 844 -37.67 22.36 26.27
N SER A 845 -37.48 23.22 27.27
CA SER A 845 -36.17 23.57 27.81
C SER A 845 -36.01 23.11 29.27
N ARG A 846 -34.78 22.85 29.70
CA ARG A 846 -34.45 22.43 31.09
C ARG A 846 -33.93 23.62 31.90
N ASN A 847 -34.40 23.81 33.14
CA ASN A 847 -33.99 24.93 34.00
C ASN A 847 -33.93 24.53 35.49
N SER A 848 -33.17 25.29 36.29
CA SER A 848 -33.00 25.10 37.74
C SER A 848 -33.28 26.36 38.58
N GLY A 849 -33.51 27.51 37.94
CA GLY A 849 -34.03 28.72 38.59
C GLY A 849 -35.47 29.00 38.18
N GLY A 850 -35.96 30.22 38.39
CA GLY A 850 -37.20 30.67 37.76
C GLY A 850 -37.05 30.73 36.23
N THR A 851 -38.17 30.66 35.49
CA THR A 851 -38.10 30.74 34.02
C THR A 851 -37.53 32.09 33.56
N PRO A 852 -36.90 32.17 32.36
CA PRO A 852 -36.26 33.40 31.89
C PRO A 852 -37.23 34.58 31.77
N SER A 853 -38.51 34.31 31.50
CA SER A 853 -39.56 35.31 31.45
C SER A 853 -40.22 35.55 32.82
N SER A 854 -40.59 36.81 33.12
CA SER A 854 -41.01 37.23 34.47
C SER A 854 -42.53 37.28 34.63
N SER A 855 -43.01 36.98 35.84
CA SER A 855 -44.46 36.84 36.12
C SER A 855 -45.14 35.68 35.37
N THR A 856 -44.38 34.61 35.10
CA THR A 856 -44.87 33.32 34.61
C THR A 856 -43.93 32.22 35.11
N GLY A 857 -44.27 30.94 34.92
CA GLY A 857 -43.46 29.81 35.39
C GLY A 857 -43.27 29.73 36.93
N PRO A 858 -42.59 28.68 37.42
CA PRO A 858 -42.21 28.53 38.83
C PRO A 858 -40.96 29.35 39.19
N LEU A 859 -40.57 29.36 40.47
CA LEU A 859 -39.30 29.92 40.96
C LEU A 859 -38.14 28.90 41.07
N SER A 860 -38.46 27.60 41.10
CA SER A 860 -37.53 26.47 41.23
C SER A 860 -38.23 25.17 40.82
N ALA A 861 -37.50 24.06 40.73
CA ALA A 861 -38.08 22.72 40.57
C ALA A 861 -38.99 22.33 41.76
N HIS A 862 -39.80 21.28 41.55
CA HIS A 862 -40.58 20.57 42.58
C HIS A 862 -39.73 19.49 43.26
N ASP A 863 -39.05 18.65 42.48
CA ASP A 863 -38.07 17.67 42.95
C ASP A 863 -36.66 18.04 42.51
N GLY A 864 -35.65 17.60 43.26
CA GLY A 864 -34.25 17.85 42.90
C GLY A 864 -33.91 19.34 42.73
N SER A 865 -33.27 19.65 41.61
CA SER A 865 -32.79 20.99 41.22
C SER A 865 -33.34 21.43 39.86
N TRP A 866 -33.76 20.52 38.99
CA TRP A 866 -34.07 20.77 37.59
C TRP A 866 -35.50 20.37 37.21
N TYR A 867 -36.10 21.13 36.31
CA TYR A 867 -37.43 20.85 35.73
C TYR A 867 -37.45 21.17 34.23
N MET A 868 -38.45 20.67 33.51
CA MET A 868 -38.69 21.00 32.10
C MET A 868 -39.75 22.10 31.98
N PHE A 869 -39.56 23.04 31.06
CA PHE A 869 -40.48 24.16 30.84
C PHE A 869 -40.52 24.64 29.39
N THR A 870 -41.57 25.37 29.04
CA THR A 870 -41.74 26.03 27.74
C THR A 870 -41.38 27.52 27.86
N GLU A 871 -40.45 28.03 27.07
CA GLU A 871 -40.15 29.48 27.02
C GLU A 871 -41.07 30.17 26.00
N SER A 872 -42.01 30.99 26.48
CA SER A 872 -43.11 31.54 25.68
C SER A 872 -42.84 32.92 25.07
N SER A 873 -41.66 33.51 25.25
CA SER A 873 -41.32 34.81 24.67
C SER A 873 -41.02 34.77 23.15
N SER A 874 -40.79 35.94 22.55
CA SER A 874 -40.51 36.08 21.11
C SER A 874 -39.33 35.18 20.69
N PRO A 875 -39.47 34.34 19.65
CA PRO A 875 -40.40 34.50 18.51
C PRO A 875 -41.76 33.82 18.64
N ARG A 876 -42.08 33.16 19.76
CA ARG A 876 -43.32 32.35 19.89
C ARG A 876 -44.59 33.16 19.64
N VAL A 877 -45.56 32.60 18.91
CA VAL A 877 -46.88 33.21 18.69
C VAL A 877 -48.02 32.39 19.31
N ASN A 878 -49.24 32.94 19.27
CA ASN A 878 -50.40 32.31 19.91
C ASN A 878 -50.84 31.06 19.14
N GLY A 879 -50.78 29.91 19.79
CA GLY A 879 -51.11 28.62 19.23
C GLY A 879 -49.89 27.77 18.86
N ASP A 880 -48.67 28.31 19.01
CA ASP A 880 -47.44 27.52 18.91
C ASP A 880 -47.50 26.34 19.89
N GLU A 881 -47.12 25.17 19.40
CA GLU A 881 -47.19 23.91 20.12
C GLU A 881 -45.77 23.34 20.36
N THR A 882 -45.61 22.56 21.44
CA THR A 882 -44.35 21.89 21.79
C THR A 882 -44.61 20.51 22.40
N HIS A 883 -43.85 19.50 21.98
CA HIS A 883 -44.06 18.08 22.26
C HIS A 883 -42.85 17.49 23.01
N LEU A 884 -43.10 16.74 24.08
CA LEU A 884 -42.11 15.94 24.79
C LEU A 884 -42.64 14.52 24.96
N GLU A 885 -41.97 13.54 24.36
CA GLU A 885 -42.48 12.17 24.18
C GLU A 885 -41.56 11.11 24.81
N ALA A 886 -42.14 10.00 25.28
CA ALA A 886 -41.40 8.79 25.66
C ALA A 886 -42.23 7.51 25.45
N THR A 887 -41.57 6.41 25.11
CA THR A 887 -42.21 5.11 24.84
C THR A 887 -42.11 4.18 26.04
N PHE A 888 -43.21 3.51 26.37
CA PHE A 888 -43.33 2.59 27.49
C PHE A 888 -43.74 1.17 27.04
N ASP A 889 -43.23 0.17 27.75
CA ASP A 889 -43.74 -1.20 27.69
C ASP A 889 -44.48 -1.56 28.99
N PHE A 890 -45.80 -1.56 28.96
CA PHE A 890 -46.65 -1.95 30.09
C PHE A 890 -46.98 -3.45 30.10
N SER A 891 -46.29 -4.30 29.33
CA SER A 891 -46.47 -5.76 29.32
C SER A 891 -46.46 -6.40 30.72
N SER A 892 -45.64 -5.86 31.64
CA SER A 892 -45.50 -6.33 33.02
C SER A 892 -46.59 -5.80 33.99
N LEU A 893 -47.31 -4.75 33.62
CA LEU A 893 -48.27 -4.03 34.48
C LEU A 893 -49.72 -4.32 34.08
N GLN A 894 -50.57 -4.69 35.04
CA GLN A 894 -52.01 -4.88 34.81
C GLN A 894 -52.85 -3.61 35.00
N SER A 895 -52.30 -2.62 35.71
CA SER A 895 -52.94 -1.32 35.93
C SER A 895 -51.85 -0.27 36.09
N PRO A 896 -51.30 0.26 34.98
CA PRO A 896 -50.39 1.40 35.04
C PRO A 896 -51.12 2.66 35.52
N GLU A 897 -50.42 3.52 36.25
CA GLU A 897 -50.83 4.86 36.65
C GLU A 897 -49.69 5.82 36.35
N LEU A 898 -49.97 6.88 35.59
CA LEU A 898 -49.04 7.95 35.25
C LEU A 898 -49.33 9.15 36.16
N SER A 899 -48.32 9.67 36.84
CA SER A 899 -48.41 10.93 37.59
C SER A 899 -47.28 11.87 37.21
N PHE A 900 -47.51 13.18 37.36
CA PHE A 900 -46.48 14.21 37.19
C PHE A 900 -46.90 15.48 37.93
N TYR A 901 -45.94 16.36 38.17
CA TYR A 901 -46.18 17.69 38.73
C TYR A 901 -46.11 18.75 37.63
N TYR A 902 -46.98 19.76 37.69
CA TYR A 902 -46.98 20.88 36.74
C TYR A 902 -47.16 22.23 37.41
N HIS A 903 -46.62 23.28 36.78
CA HIS A 903 -46.76 24.65 37.22
C HIS A 903 -47.02 25.57 36.02
N MET A 904 -48.18 26.23 36.04
CA MET A 904 -48.78 27.00 34.96
C MET A 904 -49.22 28.37 35.50
N PHE A 905 -48.27 29.14 36.03
CA PHE A 905 -48.49 30.53 36.40
C PHE A 905 -48.24 31.45 35.19
N GLY A 906 -49.10 32.44 34.98
CA GLY A 906 -48.93 33.46 33.94
C GLY A 906 -50.26 33.85 33.32
N VAL A 907 -50.45 35.14 32.98
CA VAL A 907 -51.75 35.64 32.49
C VAL A 907 -52.08 35.24 31.05
N SER A 908 -51.13 34.60 30.35
CA SER A 908 -51.25 34.23 28.94
C SER A 908 -51.37 32.74 28.68
N ILE A 909 -51.19 31.89 29.70
CA ILE A 909 -51.26 30.43 29.62
C ILE A 909 -52.46 29.96 28.81
N ALA A 910 -52.24 29.22 27.72
CA ALA A 910 -53.30 28.51 27.01
C ALA A 910 -53.58 27.15 27.67
N SER A 911 -52.74 26.13 27.44
CA SER A 911 -53.02 24.77 27.96
C SER A 911 -51.83 23.81 27.92
N LEU A 912 -51.84 22.84 28.83
CA LEU A 912 -51.00 21.64 28.82
C LEU A 912 -51.90 20.41 28.61
N HIS A 913 -51.48 19.48 27.77
CA HIS A 913 -52.17 18.22 27.50
C HIS A 913 -51.24 17.03 27.70
N VAL A 914 -51.83 15.87 28.01
CA VAL A 914 -51.19 14.56 27.81
C VAL A 914 -51.96 13.82 26.71
N ASP A 915 -51.24 13.34 25.70
CA ASP A 915 -51.76 12.47 24.64
C ASP A 915 -51.10 11.09 24.74
N ILE A 916 -51.79 10.03 24.32
CA ILE A 916 -51.26 8.65 24.30
C ILE A 916 -51.32 8.07 22.89
N TYR A 917 -50.30 7.32 22.47
CA TYR A 917 -50.32 6.52 21.23
C TYR A 917 -50.25 5.02 21.53
N ASP A 918 -51.19 4.25 20.98
CA ASP A 918 -51.29 2.78 21.11
C ASP A 918 -51.26 2.04 19.75
N GLY A 919 -50.69 2.69 18.73
CA GLY A 919 -51.00 2.42 17.32
C GLY A 919 -52.00 3.42 16.73
N SER A 920 -52.65 4.23 17.57
CA SER A 920 -53.41 5.41 17.19
C SER A 920 -53.29 6.53 18.25
N TRP A 921 -53.33 7.81 17.84
CA TRP A 921 -53.24 8.93 18.77
C TRP A 921 -54.57 9.22 19.48
N HIS A 922 -54.58 9.05 20.80
CA HIS A 922 -55.61 9.48 21.73
C HIS A 922 -55.20 10.81 22.36
N ASN A 923 -55.59 11.91 21.71
CA ASN A 923 -55.20 13.25 22.16
C ASN A 923 -55.99 13.70 23.40
N SER A 924 -55.32 14.43 24.30
CA SER A 924 -55.87 15.05 25.50
C SER A 924 -56.58 14.06 26.45
N VAL A 925 -55.95 12.92 26.74
CA VAL A 925 -56.41 12.00 27.82
C VAL A 925 -56.42 12.69 29.18
N TRP A 926 -55.57 13.71 29.34
CA TRP A 926 -55.62 14.71 30.40
C TRP A 926 -55.33 16.09 29.82
N SER A 927 -55.88 17.15 30.43
CA SER A 927 -55.52 18.53 30.09
C SER A 927 -55.79 19.52 31.23
N ALA A 928 -54.96 20.55 31.31
CA ALA A 928 -55.18 21.76 32.09
C ALA A 928 -55.21 22.99 31.16
N THR A 929 -56.05 23.98 31.46
CA THR A 929 -56.28 25.15 30.59
C THR A 929 -56.36 26.43 31.40
N GLY A 930 -55.65 27.47 30.96
CA GLY A 930 -55.49 28.72 31.69
C GLY A 930 -54.51 28.62 32.86
N PRO A 931 -54.32 29.71 33.62
CA PRO A 931 -53.42 29.74 34.77
C PRO A 931 -53.94 28.84 35.89
N GLN A 932 -53.09 27.99 36.47
CA GLN A 932 -53.46 27.09 37.57
C GLN A 932 -52.99 27.65 38.93
N GLN A 933 -51.84 28.32 38.98
CA GLN A 933 -51.32 29.02 40.15
C GLN A 933 -51.69 30.51 40.19
N ASN A 934 -51.65 31.12 41.38
CA ASN A 934 -51.95 32.54 41.63
C ASN A 934 -50.69 33.40 41.79
N ALA A 935 -49.53 32.79 42.05
CA ALA A 935 -48.21 33.44 42.11
C ALA A 935 -47.08 32.48 41.69
N GLN A 936 -45.93 33.01 41.24
CA GLN A 936 -44.74 32.21 40.84
C GLN A 936 -44.18 31.29 41.96
N GLY A 937 -44.48 31.60 43.23
CA GLY A 937 -44.02 30.84 44.40
C GLY A 937 -45.07 29.91 44.99
N ASP A 938 -46.20 29.70 44.30
CA ASP A 938 -47.14 28.65 44.65
C ASP A 938 -46.53 27.28 44.30
N PRO A 939 -46.91 26.18 45.00
CA PRO A 939 -46.40 24.86 44.66
C PRO A 939 -46.91 24.37 43.29
N PHE A 940 -46.17 23.46 42.68
CA PHE A 940 -46.66 22.66 41.56
C PHE A 940 -47.89 21.85 41.99
N GLU A 941 -48.82 21.65 41.07
CA GLU A 941 -49.97 20.76 41.25
C GLU A 941 -49.67 19.38 40.67
N GLN A 942 -50.20 18.31 41.27
CA GLN A 942 -50.01 16.95 40.80
C GLN A 942 -51.18 16.53 39.88
N ALA A 943 -50.85 15.99 38.71
CA ALA A 943 -51.76 15.23 37.86
C ALA A 943 -51.59 13.73 38.12
N ILE A 944 -52.69 12.98 38.09
CA ILE A 944 -52.71 11.51 38.14
C ILE A 944 -53.67 11.03 37.04
N ILE A 945 -53.21 10.09 36.23
CA ILE A 945 -53.88 9.60 35.02
C ILE A 945 -53.96 8.07 35.10
N ASP A 946 -55.19 7.55 35.05
CA ASP A 946 -55.44 6.11 34.96
C ASP A 946 -55.04 5.60 33.57
N MET A 947 -54.00 4.77 33.54
CA MET A 947 -53.43 4.17 32.34
C MET A 947 -53.78 2.67 32.23
N SER A 948 -54.73 2.17 33.04
CA SER A 948 -55.13 0.75 33.09
C SER A 948 -55.62 0.19 31.74
N ALA A 949 -56.14 1.03 30.84
CA ALA A 949 -56.51 0.63 29.49
C ALA A 949 -55.33 0.12 28.64
N TYR A 950 -54.11 0.57 28.96
CA TYR A 950 -52.87 0.25 28.27
C TYR A 950 -52.04 -0.84 28.99
N GLY A 951 -52.52 -1.37 30.12
CA GLY A 951 -51.87 -2.46 30.84
C GLY A 951 -51.76 -3.73 30.00
N GLY A 952 -50.60 -4.39 30.05
CA GLY A 952 -50.28 -5.57 29.25
C GLY A 952 -49.94 -5.28 27.78
N GLN A 953 -49.85 -4.01 27.37
CA GLN A 953 -49.48 -3.58 26.01
C GLN A 953 -48.06 -3.01 25.96
N ASN A 954 -47.41 -3.11 24.80
CA ASN A 954 -46.10 -2.51 24.54
C ASN A 954 -46.19 -1.34 23.54
N ASN A 955 -45.08 -0.61 23.35
CA ASN A 955 -44.96 0.52 22.42
C ASN A 955 -45.99 1.64 22.65
N ILE A 956 -46.30 1.92 23.93
CA ILE A 956 -47.24 2.98 24.31
C ILE A 956 -46.48 4.29 24.45
N VAL A 957 -46.71 5.26 23.55
CA VAL A 957 -46.05 6.58 23.65
C VAL A 957 -46.89 7.50 24.52
N VAL A 958 -46.25 8.17 25.48
CA VAL A 958 -46.83 9.26 26.28
C VAL A 958 -46.25 10.57 25.75
N ARG A 959 -47.10 11.52 25.35
CA ARG A 959 -46.69 12.89 24.95
C ARG A 959 -47.22 13.93 25.92
N PHE A 960 -46.34 14.80 26.42
CA PHE A 960 -46.69 16.11 26.97
C PHE A 960 -46.74 17.15 25.84
N ARG A 961 -47.87 17.85 25.72
CA ARG A 961 -48.12 18.83 24.66
C ARG A 961 -48.48 20.18 25.25
N GLY A 962 -47.53 21.10 25.22
CA GLY A 962 -47.69 22.49 25.67
C GLY A 962 -48.18 23.38 24.53
N ILE A 963 -49.13 24.27 24.80
CA ILE A 963 -49.64 25.25 23.83
C ILE A 963 -49.45 26.67 24.37
N VAL A 964 -48.82 27.53 23.57
CA VAL A 964 -48.58 28.95 23.90
C VAL A 964 -49.84 29.77 23.70
N GLY A 965 -50.26 30.52 24.71
CA GLY A 965 -51.36 31.49 24.60
C GLY A 965 -50.88 32.95 24.62
N SER A 966 -51.71 33.86 24.12
CA SER A 966 -51.43 35.31 24.14
C SER A 966 -52.46 36.12 24.94
N GLY A 967 -52.84 35.64 26.13
CA GLY A 967 -53.62 36.43 27.09
C GLY A 967 -53.00 37.81 27.33
N ALA A 968 -53.85 38.81 27.61
CA ALA A 968 -53.44 40.22 27.70
C ALA A 968 -52.67 40.81 26.48
N GLY A 969 -52.57 40.09 25.35
CA GLY A 969 -51.92 40.55 24.12
C GLY A 969 -50.42 40.27 24.02
N SER A 970 -49.87 39.37 24.83
CA SER A 970 -48.46 38.95 24.79
C SER A 970 -48.33 37.46 25.09
N THR A 971 -47.44 36.75 24.40
CA THR A 971 -47.13 35.33 24.67
C THR A 971 -46.24 35.14 25.90
N TYR A 972 -45.40 36.12 26.22
CA TYR A 972 -44.41 36.19 27.33
C TYR A 972 -44.89 35.77 28.74
N TYR A 973 -46.19 35.58 28.98
CA TYR A 973 -46.72 35.12 30.27
C TYR A 973 -47.39 33.73 30.15
N SER A 974 -46.84 32.85 29.32
CA SER A 974 -47.40 31.53 28.98
C SER A 974 -46.40 30.38 29.23
N ASP A 975 -45.43 30.56 30.13
CA ASP A 975 -44.47 29.51 30.47
C ASP A 975 -45.14 28.41 31.32
N ILE A 976 -45.18 27.20 30.77
CA ILE A 976 -45.65 25.97 31.41
C ILE A 976 -44.42 25.19 31.87
N ALA A 977 -44.45 24.65 33.10
CA ALA A 977 -43.42 23.77 33.63
C ALA A 977 -44.00 22.41 34.03
N ILE A 978 -43.22 21.34 33.87
CA ILE A 978 -43.49 19.99 34.35
C ILE A 978 -42.27 19.41 35.08
N ASP A 979 -42.52 18.57 36.07
CA ASP A 979 -41.50 17.97 36.92
C ASP A 979 -41.97 16.62 37.50
N LEU A 980 -41.01 15.80 37.97
CA LEU A 980 -41.20 14.49 38.59
C LEU A 980 -42.32 13.64 37.93
N ILE A 981 -42.05 13.15 36.71
CA ILE A 981 -42.94 12.20 36.02
C ILE A 981 -42.71 10.81 36.62
N GLU A 982 -43.75 10.15 37.09
CA GLU A 982 -43.70 8.79 37.64
C GLU A 982 -44.69 7.86 36.92
N VAL A 983 -44.30 6.59 36.75
CA VAL A 983 -45.23 5.53 36.33
C VAL A 983 -45.13 4.35 37.27
N THR A 984 -46.26 3.94 37.82
CA THR A 984 -46.37 2.81 38.77
C THR A 984 -47.48 1.85 38.36
N GLY A 985 -47.56 0.68 39.00
CA GLY A 985 -48.65 -0.27 38.76
C GLY A 985 -48.47 -1.59 39.51
N SER A 986 -49.49 -2.45 39.44
CA SER A 986 -49.43 -3.80 40.03
C SER A 986 -49.13 -4.87 38.99
N THR A 987 -48.24 -5.80 39.34
CA THR A 987 -47.86 -6.97 38.53
C THR A 987 -48.80 -8.15 38.79
N GLY A 988 -49.03 -8.98 37.76
CA GLY A 988 -49.77 -10.24 37.89
C GLY A 988 -48.94 -11.36 38.55
N PRO A 989 -49.55 -12.54 38.84
CA PRO A 989 -48.79 -13.69 39.29
C PRO A 989 -47.82 -14.16 38.19
N ALA A 990 -46.56 -14.39 38.55
CA ALA A 990 -45.54 -14.88 37.61
C ALA A 990 -45.63 -16.39 37.38
N SER A 991 -45.23 -16.85 36.20
CA SER A 991 -45.00 -18.28 35.89
C SER A 991 -43.92 -18.87 36.81
N PRO A 992 -43.91 -20.19 37.04
CA PRO A 992 -42.84 -20.85 37.78
C PRO A 992 -41.48 -20.57 37.14
N VAL A 993 -40.41 -20.66 37.94
CA VAL A 993 -39.05 -20.88 37.40
C VAL A 993 -38.63 -22.25 37.89
N ALA A 994 -38.40 -23.19 36.97
CA ALA A 994 -38.14 -24.58 37.29
C ALA A 994 -36.71 -24.77 37.81
N GLU A 995 -36.55 -25.50 38.91
CA GLU A 995 -35.23 -25.82 39.48
C GLU A 995 -35.33 -27.08 40.34
N PHE A 996 -34.26 -27.88 40.37
CA PHE A 996 -34.17 -29.08 41.18
C PHE A 996 -32.74 -29.50 41.57
N SER A 997 -32.68 -30.33 42.61
CA SER A 997 -31.47 -31.01 43.06
C SER A 997 -31.68 -32.50 43.25
N ALA A 998 -30.59 -33.27 43.35
CA ALA A 998 -30.57 -34.68 43.71
C ALA A 998 -29.70 -34.92 44.94
N ASN A 999 -30.02 -35.94 45.75
CA ASN A 999 -29.27 -36.27 46.96
C ASN A 999 -27.88 -36.89 46.70
N THR A 1000 -27.65 -37.42 45.50
CA THR A 1000 -26.37 -37.91 44.99
C THR A 1000 -26.44 -37.86 43.46
N LEU A 1001 -25.30 -37.67 42.80
CA LEU A 1001 -25.20 -37.66 41.33
C LEU A 1001 -24.56 -38.93 40.80
N ASP A 1002 -23.58 -39.48 41.54
CA ASP A 1002 -22.90 -40.73 41.20
C ASP A 1002 -23.43 -41.89 42.04
N ILE A 1003 -23.74 -43.02 41.38
CA ILE A 1003 -24.20 -44.26 42.02
C ILE A 1003 -23.62 -45.50 41.34
N ALA A 1004 -23.63 -46.63 42.05
CA ALA A 1004 -23.43 -47.94 41.44
C ALA A 1004 -24.71 -48.41 40.71
N LEU A 1005 -24.56 -49.26 39.70
CA LEU A 1005 -25.67 -49.86 38.94
C LEU A 1005 -26.69 -50.54 39.88
N GLY A 1006 -27.97 -50.16 39.74
CA GLY A 1006 -29.07 -50.55 40.63
C GLY A 1006 -29.31 -49.59 41.79
N GLY A 1007 -28.55 -48.50 41.91
CA GLY A 1007 -28.74 -47.46 42.91
C GLY A 1007 -30.02 -46.63 42.69
N ASN A 1008 -30.42 -45.89 43.73
CA ASN A 1008 -31.61 -45.05 43.73
C ASN A 1008 -31.30 -43.63 44.23
N ILE A 1009 -31.86 -42.64 43.54
CA ILE A 1009 -31.65 -41.21 43.74
C ILE A 1009 -32.97 -40.55 44.12
N GLN A 1010 -32.92 -39.67 45.11
CA GLN A 1010 -34.03 -38.84 45.56
C GLN A 1010 -33.84 -37.42 45.02
N PHE A 1011 -34.78 -36.97 44.19
CA PHE A 1011 -34.83 -35.61 43.66
C PHE A 1011 -35.66 -34.71 44.58
N THR A 1012 -35.30 -33.43 44.59
CA THR A 1012 -35.96 -32.37 45.36
C THR A 1012 -36.24 -31.18 44.45
N ASP A 1013 -37.50 -30.80 44.34
CA ASP A 1013 -37.96 -29.58 43.67
C ASP A 1013 -37.54 -28.34 44.45
N LEU A 1014 -37.06 -27.33 43.72
CA LEU A 1014 -36.63 -26.02 44.21
C LEU A 1014 -37.30 -24.87 43.41
N SER A 1015 -38.28 -25.19 42.56
CA SER A 1015 -38.90 -24.26 41.63
C SER A 1015 -39.60 -23.09 42.34
N THR A 1016 -39.44 -21.88 41.81
CA THR A 1016 -39.98 -20.65 42.42
C THR A 1016 -41.32 -20.23 41.80
N ASN A 1017 -41.90 -19.11 42.27
CA ASN A 1017 -43.21 -18.58 41.86
C ASN A 1017 -44.41 -19.54 42.04
N ASN A 1018 -44.41 -20.32 43.13
CA ASN A 1018 -45.55 -21.13 43.59
C ASN A 1018 -46.09 -22.12 42.53
N PRO A 1019 -45.28 -23.10 42.07
CA PRO A 1019 -45.77 -24.19 41.22
C PRO A 1019 -46.87 -24.98 41.91
N THR A 1020 -47.86 -25.42 41.13
CA THR A 1020 -48.97 -26.27 41.59
C THR A 1020 -48.96 -27.67 40.97
N GLU A 1021 -48.25 -27.85 39.86
CA GLU A 1021 -48.09 -29.14 39.18
C GLU A 1021 -46.63 -29.34 38.72
N TRP A 1022 -46.16 -30.60 38.70
CA TRP A 1022 -44.81 -30.98 38.27
C TRP A 1022 -44.88 -32.14 37.28
N SER A 1023 -43.99 -32.15 36.29
CA SER A 1023 -43.78 -33.25 35.36
C SER A 1023 -42.29 -33.50 35.17
N TRP A 1024 -41.82 -34.67 35.58
CA TRP A 1024 -40.43 -35.09 35.50
C TRP A 1024 -40.20 -36.11 34.40
N VAL A 1025 -39.03 -36.06 33.76
CA VAL A 1025 -38.51 -37.11 32.88
C VAL A 1025 -37.11 -37.51 33.34
N PHE A 1026 -36.87 -38.81 33.44
CA PHE A 1026 -35.60 -39.42 33.87
C PHE A 1026 -35.12 -40.36 32.77
N GLU A 1027 -34.14 -39.90 31.97
CA GLU A 1027 -33.55 -40.72 30.91
C GLU A 1027 -32.93 -41.99 31.51
N GLY A 1028 -33.30 -43.19 31.05
CA GLY A 1028 -32.80 -44.45 31.63
C GLY A 1028 -33.22 -44.75 33.08
N GLY A 1029 -33.94 -43.83 33.74
CA GLY A 1029 -34.46 -43.99 35.09
C GLY A 1029 -35.67 -44.92 35.17
N THR A 1030 -35.89 -45.50 36.35
CA THR A 1030 -37.06 -46.33 36.68
C THR A 1030 -37.69 -45.83 37.99
N PRO A 1031 -38.87 -45.17 37.96
CA PRO A 1031 -39.68 -44.87 36.78
C PRO A 1031 -39.04 -43.80 35.87
N ALA A 1032 -39.33 -43.84 34.57
CA ALA A 1032 -38.80 -42.90 33.58
C ALA A 1032 -39.48 -41.51 33.62
N SER A 1033 -40.55 -41.36 34.40
CA SER A 1033 -41.24 -40.08 34.62
C SER A 1033 -41.97 -40.07 35.96
N SER A 1034 -42.31 -38.87 36.46
CA SER A 1034 -43.08 -38.69 37.69
C SER A 1034 -43.86 -37.38 37.70
N THR A 1035 -44.93 -37.30 38.48
CA THR A 1035 -45.66 -36.04 38.79
C THR A 1035 -45.62 -35.68 40.28
N ALA A 1036 -44.83 -36.41 41.08
CA ALA A 1036 -44.59 -36.04 42.46
C ALA A 1036 -43.61 -34.87 42.53
N GLN A 1037 -43.81 -33.93 43.47
CA GLN A 1037 -42.89 -32.81 43.69
C GLN A 1037 -41.45 -33.29 43.98
N ASN A 1038 -41.27 -34.35 44.77
CA ASN A 1038 -39.95 -34.86 45.17
C ASN A 1038 -39.84 -36.37 44.88
N PRO A 1039 -39.53 -36.80 43.64
CA PRO A 1039 -39.56 -38.19 43.22
C PRO A 1039 -38.28 -38.98 43.56
N SER A 1040 -38.43 -40.31 43.67
CA SER A 1040 -37.32 -41.25 43.86
C SER A 1040 -37.20 -42.17 42.64
N VAL A 1041 -35.98 -42.34 42.12
CA VAL A 1041 -35.72 -42.99 40.82
C VAL A 1041 -34.52 -43.93 40.91
N SER A 1042 -34.67 -45.14 40.38
CA SER A 1042 -33.59 -46.14 40.30
C SER A 1042 -32.99 -46.23 38.90
N TYR A 1043 -31.67 -46.43 38.79
CA TYR A 1043 -30.99 -46.58 37.51
C TYR A 1043 -30.31 -47.95 37.40
N ASN A 1044 -30.77 -48.76 36.45
CA ASN A 1044 -30.40 -50.18 36.32
C ASN A 1044 -29.41 -50.46 35.18
N THR A 1045 -28.89 -49.40 34.54
CA THR A 1045 -27.94 -49.46 33.43
C THR A 1045 -26.81 -48.45 33.72
N ALA A 1046 -25.58 -48.79 33.36
CA ALA A 1046 -24.45 -47.88 33.51
C ALA A 1046 -24.39 -46.85 32.37
N GLY A 1047 -23.93 -45.64 32.67
CA GLY A 1047 -23.92 -44.51 31.75
C GLY A 1047 -24.12 -43.18 32.48
N THR A 1048 -24.23 -42.09 31.70
CA THR A 1048 -24.68 -40.78 32.17
C THR A 1048 -26.11 -40.51 31.67
N PHE A 1049 -26.93 -39.84 32.49
CA PHE A 1049 -28.37 -39.71 32.23
C PHE A 1049 -28.89 -38.29 32.45
N THR A 1050 -29.74 -37.82 31.54
CA THR A 1050 -30.40 -36.51 31.60
C THR A 1050 -31.64 -36.53 32.49
N VAL A 1051 -31.88 -35.43 33.21
CA VAL A 1051 -33.09 -35.22 34.01
C VAL A 1051 -33.75 -33.90 33.62
N THR A 1052 -35.07 -33.94 33.42
CA THR A 1052 -35.89 -32.76 33.09
C THR A 1052 -37.02 -32.62 34.10
N LEU A 1053 -37.28 -31.38 34.55
CA LEU A 1053 -38.45 -31.00 35.33
C LEU A 1053 -39.20 -29.88 34.61
N THR A 1054 -40.51 -30.05 34.44
CA THR A 1054 -41.46 -28.98 34.12
C THR A 1054 -42.27 -28.63 35.35
N ALA A 1055 -42.30 -27.36 35.73
CA ALA A 1055 -43.08 -26.85 36.86
C ALA A 1055 -44.15 -25.87 36.35
N THR A 1056 -45.41 -26.01 36.79
CA THR A 1056 -46.57 -25.30 36.22
C THR A 1056 -47.44 -24.66 37.31
N ASN A 1057 -47.92 -23.44 37.08
CA ASN A 1057 -48.97 -22.77 37.86
C ASN A 1057 -50.04 -22.15 36.92
N THR A 1058 -50.94 -21.32 37.43
CA THR A 1058 -52.00 -20.68 36.62
C THR A 1058 -51.53 -19.57 35.67
N ALA A 1059 -50.32 -19.04 35.85
CA ALA A 1059 -49.71 -18.02 35.00
C ALA A 1059 -48.89 -18.63 33.85
N GLY A 1060 -48.33 -19.83 34.04
CA GLY A 1060 -47.62 -20.55 32.99
C GLY A 1060 -46.81 -21.74 33.52
N SER A 1061 -45.85 -22.19 32.72
CA SER A 1061 -44.94 -23.29 33.04
C SER A 1061 -43.52 -22.97 32.60
N ASP A 1062 -42.54 -23.50 33.32
CA ASP A 1062 -41.13 -23.43 32.95
C ASP A 1062 -40.48 -24.83 33.01
N VAL A 1063 -39.34 -25.00 32.33
CA VAL A 1063 -38.69 -26.30 32.11
C VAL A 1063 -37.18 -26.22 32.35
N GLU A 1064 -36.70 -26.95 33.34
CA GLU A 1064 -35.27 -27.10 33.61
C GLU A 1064 -34.77 -28.48 33.16
N THR A 1065 -33.63 -28.54 32.46
CA THR A 1065 -33.04 -29.78 31.93
C THR A 1065 -31.54 -29.86 32.19
N LYS A 1066 -31.15 -30.85 33.00
CA LYS A 1066 -29.74 -31.10 33.35
C LYS A 1066 -29.24 -32.33 32.60
N THR A 1067 -28.53 -32.09 31.49
CA THR A 1067 -27.94 -33.12 30.62
C THR A 1067 -26.84 -33.88 31.33
N GLY A 1068 -26.88 -35.21 31.29
CA GLY A 1068 -25.84 -36.07 31.91
C GLY A 1068 -25.71 -35.89 33.44
N TYR A 1069 -26.75 -35.42 34.12
CA TYR A 1069 -26.76 -35.05 35.53
C TYR A 1069 -26.48 -36.20 36.50
N ILE A 1070 -26.81 -37.44 36.11
CA ILE A 1070 -26.59 -38.65 36.92
C ILE A 1070 -25.56 -39.56 36.26
N THR A 1071 -24.56 -40.03 37.01
CA THR A 1071 -23.58 -41.05 36.58
C THR A 1071 -23.85 -42.39 37.26
N VAL A 1072 -23.81 -43.48 36.50
CA VAL A 1072 -24.03 -44.84 37.00
C VAL A 1072 -22.88 -45.75 36.59
N HIS A 1073 -22.15 -46.28 37.58
CA HIS A 1073 -20.96 -47.10 37.37
C HIS A 1073 -21.24 -48.60 37.55
N ILE A 1074 -20.56 -49.44 36.77
CA ILE A 1074 -20.54 -50.90 36.99
C ILE A 1074 -19.51 -51.20 38.10
N PRO A 1075 -19.86 -51.95 39.16
CA PRO A 1075 -18.89 -52.34 40.19
C PRO A 1075 -17.72 -53.18 39.63
N PRO A 1076 -16.50 -53.05 40.17
CA PRO A 1076 -15.37 -53.89 39.80
C PRO A 1076 -15.65 -55.36 40.15
N VAL A 1077 -15.27 -56.26 39.25
CA VAL A 1077 -15.32 -57.72 39.47
C VAL A 1077 -13.89 -58.21 39.57
N ALA A 1078 -13.50 -58.64 40.76
CA ALA A 1078 -12.15 -59.10 41.03
C ALA A 1078 -11.86 -60.48 40.41
N ASP A 1079 -10.76 -60.60 39.68
CA ASP A 1079 -10.27 -61.88 39.12
C ASP A 1079 -8.73 -61.85 39.00
N PHE A 1080 -8.10 -63.02 38.95
CA PHE A 1080 -6.64 -63.12 38.81
C PHE A 1080 -6.15 -64.44 38.23
N SER A 1081 -4.91 -64.42 37.74
CA SER A 1081 -4.17 -65.63 37.38
C SER A 1081 -2.84 -65.73 38.15
N ALA A 1082 -2.32 -66.95 38.26
CA ALA A 1082 -1.03 -67.23 38.91
C ALA A 1082 -0.07 -67.86 37.89
N GLY A 1083 1.15 -67.35 37.80
CA GLY A 1083 2.18 -67.85 36.86
C GLY A 1083 2.61 -69.29 37.12
N SER A 1084 2.42 -69.79 38.35
CA SER A 1084 2.39 -71.22 38.65
C SER A 1084 1.48 -71.50 39.85
N THR A 1085 0.77 -72.62 39.82
CA THR A 1085 -0.03 -73.15 40.94
C THR A 1085 0.64 -74.35 41.61
N THR A 1086 1.88 -74.67 41.23
CA THR A 1086 2.71 -75.70 41.88
C THR A 1086 4.15 -75.22 41.91
N ILE A 1087 4.73 -75.15 43.11
CA ILE A 1087 6.10 -74.71 43.36
C ILE A 1087 6.75 -75.63 44.40
N ASP A 1088 8.08 -75.66 44.39
CA ASP A 1088 8.85 -76.18 45.53
C ASP A 1088 8.83 -75.17 46.69
N GLU A 1089 9.04 -75.64 47.92
CA GLU A 1089 9.02 -74.82 49.13
C GLU A 1089 10.08 -73.70 49.06
N GLY A 1090 9.65 -72.44 49.24
CA GLY A 1090 10.49 -71.25 49.12
C GLY A 1090 10.56 -70.63 47.71
N GLY A 1091 9.84 -71.19 46.72
CA GLY A 1091 9.70 -70.60 45.39
C GLY A 1091 8.80 -69.35 45.35
N THR A 1092 9.02 -68.48 44.36
CA THR A 1092 8.21 -67.28 44.13
C THR A 1092 7.14 -67.54 43.06
N VAL A 1093 5.91 -67.07 43.29
CA VAL A 1093 4.82 -67.04 42.30
C VAL A 1093 4.45 -65.59 42.01
N ASN A 1094 4.40 -65.23 40.73
CA ASN A 1094 3.83 -63.96 40.30
C ASN A 1094 2.33 -64.14 40.06
N PHE A 1095 1.52 -63.25 40.61
CA PHE A 1095 0.09 -63.13 40.31
C PHE A 1095 -0.12 -61.98 39.34
N THR A 1096 -1.07 -62.16 38.42
CA THR A 1096 -1.48 -61.14 37.46
C THR A 1096 -2.96 -60.86 37.67
N ASP A 1097 -3.27 -59.59 37.95
CA ASP A 1097 -4.65 -59.13 38.03
C ASP A 1097 -5.37 -59.32 36.69
N LEU A 1098 -6.62 -59.79 36.76
CA LEU A 1098 -7.54 -59.91 35.62
C LEU A 1098 -8.89 -59.23 35.94
N SER A 1099 -8.92 -58.40 37.00
CA SER A 1099 -10.13 -57.74 37.47
C SER A 1099 -10.69 -56.80 36.40
N VAL A 1100 -12.01 -56.80 36.24
CA VAL A 1100 -12.73 -56.03 35.21
C VAL A 1100 -13.61 -54.94 35.81
N ASN A 1101 -14.05 -54.00 34.96
CA ASN A 1101 -14.75 -52.77 35.33
C ASN A 1101 -13.90 -51.82 36.20
N ASN A 1102 -12.65 -51.61 35.80
CA ASN A 1102 -11.74 -50.55 36.28
C ASN A 1102 -11.67 -50.43 37.82
N PRO A 1103 -11.09 -51.40 38.54
CA PRO A 1103 -10.85 -51.28 39.97
C PRO A 1103 -9.84 -50.16 40.29
N ASP A 1104 -10.20 -49.25 41.19
CA ASP A 1104 -9.33 -48.15 41.65
C ASP A 1104 -8.33 -48.58 42.74
N ALA A 1105 -8.52 -49.77 43.34
CA ALA A 1105 -7.65 -50.33 44.35
C ALA A 1105 -7.75 -51.86 44.39
N TRP A 1106 -6.65 -52.53 44.75
CA TRP A 1106 -6.60 -53.97 44.96
C TRP A 1106 -6.24 -54.28 46.42
N SER A 1107 -6.60 -55.47 46.88
CA SER A 1107 -6.11 -56.01 48.16
C SER A 1107 -6.03 -57.53 48.06
N TRP A 1108 -4.82 -58.04 48.29
CA TRP A 1108 -4.43 -59.42 48.09
C TRP A 1108 -4.04 -60.07 49.41
N THR A 1109 -4.48 -61.30 49.62
CA THR A 1109 -4.14 -62.12 50.79
C THR A 1109 -3.56 -63.45 50.34
N PHE A 1110 -2.33 -63.75 50.75
CA PHE A 1110 -1.59 -64.96 50.38
C PHE A 1110 -1.40 -65.81 51.64
N GLU A 1111 -2.34 -66.72 51.92
CA GLU A 1111 -2.25 -67.59 53.10
C GLU A 1111 -1.01 -68.51 53.02
N GLY A 1112 -0.09 -68.35 53.98
CA GLY A 1112 1.20 -69.03 53.99
C GLY A 1112 2.30 -68.40 53.11
N GLY A 1113 1.99 -67.33 52.37
CA GLY A 1113 2.96 -66.57 51.58
C GLY A 1113 3.78 -65.57 52.41
N ASN A 1114 4.88 -65.08 51.83
CA ASN A 1114 5.67 -63.98 52.41
C ASN A 1114 6.03 -62.97 51.30
N PRO A 1115 5.46 -61.74 51.32
CA PRO A 1115 4.53 -61.23 52.32
C PRO A 1115 3.16 -61.92 52.29
N ALA A 1116 2.47 -61.97 53.43
CA ALA A 1116 1.15 -62.61 53.55
C ALA A 1116 0.00 -61.76 52.96
N THR A 1117 0.25 -60.49 52.63
CA THR A 1117 -0.71 -59.56 52.03
C THR A 1117 0.01 -58.58 51.11
N SER A 1118 -0.68 -58.07 50.08
CA SER A 1118 -0.26 -56.90 49.29
C SER A 1118 -1.48 -56.03 49.01
N ASN A 1119 -1.28 -54.72 48.89
CA ASN A 1119 -2.25 -53.78 48.31
C ASN A 1119 -1.62 -53.16 47.06
#